data_AF-A0A3M1QI23-F1
#
_entry.id   AF-A0A3M1QI23-F1
#
_cell.length_a   1.000
_cell.length_b   1.000
_cell.length_c   1.000
_cell.angle_alpha   90.00
_cell.angle_beta   90.00
_cell.angle_gamma   90.00
#
_symmetry.space_group_name_H-M   'P 1'
#
loop_
_entity.id
_entity.type
_entity.pdbx_description
1 polymer ?
#
loop_
_entity_poly.entity_id
_entity_poly.type
_entity_poly.pdbx_seq_one_letter_code
_entity_poly.pdbx_strand_id
1 'polypeptide(L)'
;INEDTQAVVFTPQASGGFNSYDFAILTPPTNFSTDPSDACNGQGVLNDTALNNRIIYCPPADFYSDEGNGITIDDNPMIEIQVTDRLTGGSTTGMVEIPIAKVQNDPLQQVNEDLFFEVDNPFTVFMKPFVQFENFNRPDSIGNPGVDPGADYPFTYQFISVDAGSTPNMFEGGDNATVLTNAINAANAATGNNHGLLNLDPVDGIVGFVEFTYRVTDDTGAFVDNTMILNIVTSLAGPGLYDDTAFQFTFSSPVGNTDWKNELNGTAINNTSHVSEAKKKEPSSTGNVASVEFFGDGFVLHMIGEKKSKKGGNFLLEIDPNNSDAGGFLPYTAPGAPWTCTVGSQELGGGVIANVFGGKPANYTITCTGIGLGTTNSVRITTLDNKRVTIDAIEIINPAGPLMQGFYDIDHPLLAPAFGSGWSSVIDTSTKEGSKLAKSVSKSASNGIVQIADGPGAADVEFDFTGSIIALQTVIEGDAAIYDFCVTPNGGSEICQTFDNSLGFVKKRIFDVFRPFSGLDPNEVHHARISITGGGRMFFDGVYIGIESPTETLAAGTFDNEEFHALNYNGGVIFDNRESRFGTENWVHNQTGITLSEIARKVTAAGPFLQFNMQADANSVSWLRQASTKDSSNILICVDRNAGVDSVGNCITVDLLTAPNPFVFNEADFGGWSSSGDHTVEIFSLTDAPFNFNQITITGGAGGVPGPGPGPTPGPGGGGTTLGAGLFDEGIGFDLSGQLNLTGSWIQDTGKKAKRAFGGGFAATDQNGDTAQFQFEGTGFGLIMNVSKGNANMQVCYEPTGMPAQQVCEDLATSNDKKNPTNWQTLNVGRVMPKKGEQYGFSFFGLANDIYDVTITHTGVVGEQLQLDAIAVFDNQFNEIPPGFYDDTQLVDFVNFAPAEFWTANTATKFSLPRGPFNASEHTTQNAGAIAQLMINGNTLTLYQTASKKNTVQVNFCLVNDTTGELECSTFNQVGKGGPFTPIAFIGLGDGQHHLVFENRGNTLKGGLFNIDAIAILP
;
A
#
# COMPACT_ATOMS: atom_id res chain seq x y z
N ILE A 1 -22.87 -4.92 9.24
CA ILE A 1 -22.51 -6.34 9.44
C ILE A 1 -21.05 -6.32 9.87
N ASN A 2 -20.66 -7.03 10.93
CA ASN A 2 -19.28 -6.96 11.44
C ASN A 2 -18.46 -8.07 10.78
N GLU A 3 -17.33 -7.72 10.17
CA GLU A 3 -16.52 -8.63 9.33
C GLU A 3 -15.79 -9.73 10.12
N ASP A 4 -15.79 -9.66 11.46
CA ASP A 4 -15.03 -10.62 12.27
C ASP A 4 -15.87 -11.73 12.95
N THR A 5 -17.20 -11.69 12.91
CA THR A 5 -18.02 -12.48 13.87
C THR A 5 -19.06 -13.43 13.29
N GLN A 6 -19.16 -13.65 11.98
CA GLN A 6 -20.24 -14.45 11.37
C GLN A 6 -21.62 -14.12 11.97
N ALA A 7 -21.93 -12.83 12.12
CA ALA A 7 -23.20 -12.40 12.72
C ALA A 7 -23.75 -11.09 12.15
N VAL A 8 -25.08 -11.01 12.06
CA VAL A 8 -25.82 -9.79 11.76
C VAL A 8 -26.02 -9.02 13.05
N VAL A 9 -25.36 -7.87 13.19
CA VAL A 9 -25.50 -7.01 14.37
C VAL A 9 -26.36 -5.80 14.04
N PHE A 10 -27.42 -5.58 14.82
CA PHE A 10 -28.27 -4.40 14.70
C PHE A 10 -28.53 -3.76 16.06
N THR A 11 -28.76 -2.44 16.05
CA THR A 11 -29.06 -1.66 17.25
C THR A 11 -30.51 -1.21 17.18
N PRO A 12 -31.44 -1.81 17.96
CA PRO A 12 -32.84 -1.41 17.93
C PRO A 12 -32.99 0.03 18.44
N GLN A 13 -33.83 0.82 17.77
CA GLN A 13 -34.21 2.15 18.21
C GLN A 13 -35.69 2.19 18.57
N ALA A 14 -36.02 2.85 19.69
CA ALA A 14 -37.39 3.11 20.11
C ALA A 14 -37.70 4.60 19.94
N SER A 15 -38.87 4.93 19.37
CA SER A 15 -39.33 6.31 19.27
C SER A 15 -40.33 6.65 20.39
N GLY A 16 -40.00 7.66 21.19
CA GLY A 16 -40.80 8.12 22.33
C GLY A 16 -40.39 7.50 23.68
N GLY A 17 -40.54 8.25 24.78
CA GLY A 17 -40.01 7.91 26.11
C GLY A 17 -38.82 8.79 26.49
N PHE A 18 -38.17 8.49 27.62
CA PHE A 18 -36.89 9.11 27.97
C PHE A 18 -35.75 8.23 27.42
N ASN A 19 -34.67 8.83 26.91
CA ASN A 19 -33.57 8.19 26.12
C ASN A 19 -32.73 7.10 26.84
N SER A 20 -33.31 6.31 27.74
CA SER A 20 -32.67 5.18 28.43
C SER A 20 -33.62 3.98 28.41
N TYR A 21 -33.32 2.99 27.56
CA TYR A 21 -34.15 1.81 27.35
C TYR A 21 -33.37 0.52 27.63
N ASP A 22 -34.09 -0.49 28.12
CA ASP A 22 -33.66 -1.89 28.14
C ASP A 22 -34.37 -2.66 27.05
N PHE A 23 -33.63 -3.46 26.28
CA PHE A 23 -34.18 -4.35 25.28
C PHE A 23 -34.06 -5.79 25.77
N ALA A 24 -35.07 -6.61 25.50
CA ALA A 24 -35.05 -8.05 25.76
C ALA A 24 -35.63 -8.81 24.56
N ILE A 25 -35.01 -9.92 24.19
CA ILE A 25 -35.52 -10.82 23.15
C ILE A 25 -36.58 -11.71 23.79
N LEU A 26 -37.81 -11.66 23.29
CA LEU A 26 -38.90 -12.51 23.79
C LEU A 26 -38.96 -13.83 23.04
N THR A 27 -38.79 -13.80 21.72
CA THR A 27 -38.85 -14.97 20.85
C THR A 27 -37.73 -14.87 19.82
N PRO A 28 -36.72 -15.78 19.85
CA PRO A 28 -35.70 -15.85 18.80
C PRO A 28 -36.35 -16.33 17.49
N PRO A 29 -35.72 -16.05 16.33
CA PRO A 29 -36.17 -16.57 15.04
C PRO A 29 -36.07 -18.11 15.05
N THR A 30 -36.74 -18.80 14.12
CA THR A 30 -36.73 -20.27 14.07
C THR A 30 -35.55 -20.85 13.26
N ASN A 31 -34.87 -20.02 12.49
CA ASN A 31 -33.74 -20.35 11.61
C ASN A 31 -32.46 -19.67 12.14
N PHE A 32 -31.68 -20.37 12.95
CA PHE A 32 -30.45 -19.83 13.51
C PHE A 32 -29.39 -20.90 13.74
N SER A 33 -28.13 -20.48 13.85
CA SER A 33 -27.02 -21.37 14.17
C SER A 33 -27.12 -21.88 15.60
N THR A 34 -27.01 -23.20 15.75
CA THR A 34 -26.90 -23.87 17.05
C THR A 34 -25.45 -24.15 17.45
N ASP A 35 -24.47 -23.63 16.69
CA ASP A 35 -23.05 -23.84 16.97
C ASP A 35 -22.63 -23.05 18.21
N PRO A 36 -22.23 -23.69 19.32
CA PRO A 36 -21.82 -22.99 20.52
C PRO A 36 -20.54 -22.17 20.37
N SER A 37 -19.80 -22.31 19.25
CA SER A 37 -18.60 -21.54 18.95
C SER A 37 -18.86 -20.25 18.16
N ASP A 38 -20.09 -20.01 17.70
CA ASP A 38 -20.47 -18.77 17.02
C ASP A 38 -20.59 -17.57 17.99
N ALA A 39 -20.72 -16.36 17.43
CA ALA A 39 -20.87 -15.14 18.22
C ALA A 39 -22.15 -15.08 19.07
N CYS A 40 -23.11 -15.97 18.81
CA CYS A 40 -24.35 -16.10 19.57
C CYS A 40 -24.29 -17.23 20.60
N ASN A 41 -23.16 -17.92 20.73
CA ASN A 41 -22.98 -19.12 21.56
C ASN A 41 -24.06 -20.18 21.32
N GLY A 42 -24.48 -20.37 20.06
CA GLY A 42 -25.51 -21.33 19.65
C GLY A 42 -26.94 -20.99 20.09
N GLN A 43 -27.16 -19.76 20.59
CA GLN A 43 -28.49 -19.26 20.95
C GLN A 43 -29.22 -18.62 19.77
N GLY A 44 -28.54 -18.46 18.64
CA GLY A 44 -29.05 -17.84 17.43
C GLY A 44 -29.24 -16.34 17.48
N VAL A 45 -29.64 -15.80 18.62
CA VAL A 45 -29.64 -14.37 18.89
C VAL A 45 -29.07 -14.10 20.27
N LEU A 46 -28.08 -13.22 20.35
CA LEU A 46 -27.51 -12.72 21.59
C LEU A 46 -27.86 -11.24 21.76
N ASN A 47 -28.37 -10.87 22.94
CA ASN A 47 -28.52 -9.48 23.33
C ASN A 47 -27.29 -9.05 24.13
N ASP A 48 -26.42 -8.28 23.50
CA ASP A 48 -25.24 -7.72 24.16
C ASP A 48 -25.63 -6.43 24.90
N THR A 49 -25.93 -6.63 26.18
CA THR A 49 -26.27 -5.54 27.10
C THR A 49 -25.04 -4.74 27.56
N ALA A 50 -23.82 -5.25 27.34
CA ALA A 50 -22.58 -4.56 27.68
C ALA A 50 -22.18 -3.54 26.60
N LEU A 51 -22.54 -3.77 25.33
CA LEU A 51 -22.23 -2.91 24.18
C LEU A 51 -23.46 -2.15 23.65
N ASN A 52 -24.10 -1.32 24.48
CA ASN A 52 -25.19 -0.43 24.05
C ASN A 52 -26.46 -1.12 23.48
N ASN A 53 -26.88 -2.25 24.06
CA ASN A 53 -28.10 -2.98 23.64
C ASN A 53 -28.06 -3.43 22.17
N ARG A 54 -26.91 -3.95 21.71
CA ARG A 54 -26.80 -4.54 20.39
C ARG A 54 -27.44 -5.93 20.38
N ILE A 55 -28.23 -6.21 19.35
CA ILE A 55 -28.75 -7.55 19.09
C ILE A 55 -27.90 -8.17 17.98
N ILE A 56 -27.35 -9.35 18.26
CA ILE A 56 -26.50 -10.14 17.38
C ILE A 56 -27.32 -11.34 16.94
N TYR A 57 -27.56 -11.51 15.64
CA TYR A 57 -28.21 -12.69 15.07
C TYR A 57 -27.19 -13.52 14.27
N CYS A 58 -27.12 -14.81 14.57
CA CYS A 58 -26.24 -15.77 13.90
C CYS A 58 -27.13 -16.70 13.07
N PRO A 59 -27.23 -16.49 11.75
CA PRO A 59 -27.95 -17.40 10.88
C PRO A 59 -27.24 -18.76 10.86
N PRO A 60 -27.95 -19.86 10.51
CA PRO A 60 -27.31 -21.16 10.41
C PRO A 60 -26.25 -21.16 9.29
N ALA A 61 -25.21 -21.99 9.42
CA ALA A 61 -24.09 -22.04 8.48
C ALA A 61 -24.53 -22.35 7.03
N ASP A 62 -25.68 -22.98 6.89
CA ASP A 62 -26.32 -23.44 5.66
C ASP A 62 -27.59 -22.64 5.31
N PHE A 63 -27.75 -21.40 5.81
CA PHE A 63 -28.96 -20.61 5.55
C PHE A 63 -29.24 -20.35 4.05
N TYR A 64 -28.24 -20.55 3.19
CA TYR A 64 -28.36 -20.45 1.74
C TYR A 64 -28.80 -21.75 1.06
N SER A 65 -28.69 -22.91 1.71
CA SER A 65 -28.79 -24.24 1.05
C SER A 65 -29.92 -25.13 1.57
N ASP A 66 -30.60 -24.78 2.67
CA ASP A 66 -31.51 -25.73 3.32
C ASP A 66 -32.97 -25.61 2.83
N GLU A 67 -33.22 -25.97 1.57
CA GLU A 67 -34.53 -26.53 1.18
C GLU A 67 -34.57 -28.07 1.39
N GLY A 68 -33.42 -28.69 1.70
CA GLY A 68 -33.20 -30.14 1.68
C GLY A 68 -33.63 -30.92 2.93
N ASN A 69 -33.56 -30.33 4.14
CA ASN A 69 -33.90 -31.02 5.38
C ASN A 69 -35.36 -30.84 5.86
N GLY A 70 -36.21 -30.21 5.07
CA GLY A 70 -37.61 -29.99 5.41
C GLY A 70 -37.85 -28.89 6.46
N ILE A 71 -36.83 -28.08 6.74
CA ILE A 71 -36.96 -26.81 7.44
C ILE A 71 -37.21 -25.76 6.37
N THR A 72 -38.44 -25.24 6.31
CA THR A 72 -38.73 -24.08 5.45
C THR A 72 -38.03 -22.87 6.07
N ILE A 73 -36.96 -22.40 5.43
CA ILE A 73 -36.34 -21.12 5.78
C ILE A 73 -37.39 -20.04 5.53
N ASP A 74 -37.81 -19.35 6.58
CA ASP A 74 -38.66 -18.17 6.45
C ASP A 74 -37.83 -17.10 5.75
N ASP A 75 -38.26 -16.60 4.59
CA ASP A 75 -37.51 -15.61 3.81
C ASP A 75 -37.26 -14.31 4.61
N ASN A 76 -38.00 -14.11 5.70
CA ASN A 76 -37.90 -12.96 6.59
C ASN A 76 -37.99 -13.39 8.07
N PRO A 77 -36.89 -13.85 8.71
CA PRO A 77 -36.89 -14.13 10.14
C PRO A 77 -37.39 -12.94 10.96
N MET A 78 -38.36 -13.20 11.83
CA MET A 78 -38.94 -12.21 12.73
C MET A 78 -38.41 -12.40 14.15
N ILE A 79 -37.91 -11.33 14.77
CA ILE A 79 -37.45 -11.30 16.16
C ILE A 79 -38.42 -10.46 16.97
N GLU A 80 -39.02 -11.04 17.99
CA GLU A 80 -39.87 -10.30 18.93
C GLU A 80 -39.01 -9.68 20.04
N ILE A 81 -39.03 -8.35 20.15
CA ILE A 81 -38.29 -7.58 21.15
C ILE A 81 -39.25 -6.88 22.13
N GLN A 82 -38.90 -6.88 23.41
CA GLN A 82 -39.52 -6.04 24.43
C GLN A 82 -38.60 -4.85 24.71
N VAL A 83 -39.16 -3.64 24.67
CA VAL A 83 -38.49 -2.40 25.06
C VAL A 83 -39.06 -1.94 26.39
N THR A 84 -38.21 -1.67 27.37
CA THR A 84 -38.59 -1.13 28.69
C THR A 84 -37.90 0.20 28.91
N ASP A 85 -38.67 1.26 29.15
CA ASP A 85 -38.13 2.57 29.56
C ASP A 85 -37.58 2.45 31.00
N ARG A 86 -36.28 2.67 31.18
CA ARG A 86 -35.60 2.51 32.47
C ARG A 86 -36.11 3.47 33.55
N LEU A 87 -36.62 4.63 33.16
CA LEU A 87 -37.04 5.68 34.08
C LEU A 87 -38.49 5.49 34.53
N THR A 88 -39.36 5.02 33.63
CA THR A 88 -40.79 4.85 33.94
C THR A 88 -41.18 3.41 34.26
N GLY A 89 -40.35 2.44 33.88
CA GLY A 89 -40.66 1.01 33.95
C GLY A 89 -41.77 0.57 32.99
N GLY A 90 -42.24 1.45 32.09
CA GLY A 90 -43.20 1.11 31.06
C GLY A 90 -42.54 0.25 29.98
N SER A 91 -43.22 -0.82 29.54
CA SER A 91 -42.71 -1.68 28.48
C SER A 91 -43.69 -1.86 27.33
N THR A 92 -43.16 -2.08 26.14
CA THR A 92 -43.90 -2.39 24.91
C THR A 92 -43.15 -3.46 24.11
N THR A 93 -43.82 -4.11 23.17
CA THR A 93 -43.20 -5.12 22.31
C THR A 93 -43.26 -4.70 20.85
N GLY A 94 -42.28 -5.14 20.06
CA GLY A 94 -42.17 -4.89 18.63
C GLY A 94 -41.56 -6.09 17.91
N MET A 95 -41.81 -6.19 16.61
CA MET A 95 -41.20 -7.20 15.75
C MET A 95 -40.12 -6.56 14.89
N VAL A 96 -38.96 -7.19 14.81
CA VAL A 96 -37.87 -6.84 13.89
C VAL A 96 -37.83 -7.88 12.79
N GLU A 97 -37.97 -7.43 11.55
CA GLU A 97 -37.85 -8.26 10.34
C GLU A 97 -36.41 -8.20 9.83
N ILE A 98 -35.80 -9.36 9.59
CA ILE A 98 -34.49 -9.47 8.94
C ILE A 98 -34.74 -9.97 7.51
N PRO A 99 -34.68 -9.11 6.48
CA PRO A 99 -34.92 -9.53 5.10
C PRO A 99 -33.75 -10.38 4.59
N ILE A 100 -34.01 -11.60 4.15
CA ILE A 100 -33.04 -12.48 3.48
C ILE A 100 -33.48 -12.66 2.03
N ALA A 101 -32.75 -12.05 1.09
CA ALA A 101 -33.05 -12.20 -0.34
C ALA A 101 -32.37 -13.45 -0.90
N LYS A 102 -33.14 -14.33 -1.56
CA LYS A 102 -32.58 -15.38 -2.43
C LYS A 102 -31.98 -14.73 -3.67
N VAL A 103 -30.74 -15.07 -4.01
CA VAL A 103 -30.13 -14.69 -5.29
C VAL A 103 -30.65 -15.67 -6.34
N GLN A 104 -31.26 -15.19 -7.42
CA GLN A 104 -31.81 -16.05 -8.46
C GLN A 104 -31.51 -15.51 -9.87
N ASN A 105 -31.06 -16.42 -10.74
CA ASN A 105 -31.00 -16.38 -12.20
C ASN A 105 -29.71 -15.83 -12.84
N ASP A 106 -28.81 -16.74 -13.21
CA ASP A 106 -28.13 -16.79 -14.52
C ASP A 106 -27.72 -18.25 -14.85
N PRO A 107 -27.66 -18.64 -16.13
CA PRO A 107 -27.26 -19.98 -16.55
C PRO A 107 -25.77 -20.26 -16.30
N LEU A 108 -25.43 -21.44 -15.75
CA LEU A 108 -24.06 -21.92 -15.59
C LEU A 108 -23.23 -21.80 -16.88
N GLN A 109 -22.08 -21.12 -16.81
CA GLN A 109 -21.12 -21.05 -17.92
C GLN A 109 -20.04 -22.13 -17.83
N GLN A 110 -19.58 -22.60 -19.00
CA GLN A 110 -18.46 -23.53 -19.08
C GLN A 110 -17.15 -22.79 -18.83
N VAL A 111 -16.36 -23.26 -17.87
CA VAL A 111 -15.04 -22.71 -17.52
C VAL A 111 -14.03 -23.85 -17.57
N ASN A 112 -13.12 -23.79 -18.55
CA ASN A 112 -12.01 -24.73 -18.63
C ASN A 112 -10.77 -24.11 -18.00
N GLU A 113 -9.97 -24.91 -17.29
CA GLU A 113 -8.83 -24.44 -16.51
C GLU A 113 -7.55 -25.17 -16.87
N ASP A 114 -6.43 -24.44 -16.80
CA ASP A 114 -5.08 -24.96 -16.98
C ASP A 114 -4.19 -24.43 -15.85
N LEU A 115 -3.72 -25.34 -14.99
CA LEU A 115 -3.12 -25.02 -13.69
C LEU A 115 -1.76 -25.69 -13.55
N PHE A 116 -0.84 -25.06 -12.82
CA PHE A 116 0.54 -25.52 -12.63
C PHE A 116 0.84 -25.72 -11.14
N PHE A 117 1.38 -26.89 -10.79
CA PHE A 117 1.70 -27.29 -9.43
C PHE A 117 3.09 -27.88 -9.32
N GLU A 118 3.69 -27.76 -8.15
CA GLU A 118 5.02 -28.29 -7.86
C GLU A 118 4.95 -29.76 -7.43
N VAL A 119 5.90 -30.57 -7.91
CA VAL A 119 5.92 -32.03 -7.77
C VAL A 119 6.06 -32.56 -6.33
N ASP A 120 6.42 -31.71 -5.36
CA ASP A 120 6.67 -32.12 -3.96
C ASP A 120 5.75 -31.40 -2.95
N ASN A 121 4.75 -30.65 -3.43
CA ASN A 121 3.85 -29.89 -2.56
C ASN A 121 2.39 -30.32 -2.78
N PRO A 122 1.69 -30.75 -1.72
CA PRO A 122 0.25 -30.97 -1.80
C PRO A 122 -0.42 -29.64 -2.15
N PHE A 123 -1.40 -29.71 -3.03
CA PHE A 123 -2.08 -28.51 -3.50
C PHE A 123 -3.59 -28.63 -3.38
N THR A 124 -4.18 -27.45 -3.31
CA THR A 124 -5.59 -27.25 -3.02
C THR A 124 -6.14 -26.30 -4.07
N VAL A 125 -7.16 -26.72 -4.82
CA VAL A 125 -7.77 -25.95 -5.90
C VAL A 125 -9.29 -25.98 -5.79
N PHE A 126 -9.96 -24.85 -6.04
CA PHE A 126 -11.42 -24.82 -6.14
C PHE A 126 -11.87 -25.21 -7.55
N MET A 127 -12.82 -26.13 -7.64
CA MET A 127 -13.49 -26.44 -8.91
C MET A 127 -14.46 -25.32 -9.28
N LYS A 128 -14.38 -24.82 -10.52
CA LYS A 128 -15.29 -23.76 -10.99
C LYS A 128 -16.59 -24.30 -11.60
N PRO A 129 -17.70 -23.52 -11.53
CA PRO A 129 -17.84 -22.35 -10.65
C PRO A 129 -17.89 -22.78 -9.17
N PHE A 130 -17.38 -21.92 -8.29
CA PHE A 130 -17.50 -22.08 -6.83
C PHE A 130 -18.01 -20.77 -6.21
N VAL A 131 -18.56 -20.85 -5.00
CA VAL A 131 -18.91 -19.67 -4.21
C VAL A 131 -18.12 -19.71 -2.91
N GLN A 132 -17.30 -18.70 -2.69
CA GLN A 132 -16.68 -18.42 -1.41
C GLN A 132 -17.46 -17.28 -0.76
N PHE A 133 -18.01 -17.54 0.42
CA PHE A 133 -18.70 -16.52 1.19
C PHE A 133 -17.71 -15.89 2.16
N GLU A 134 -17.62 -14.56 2.15
CA GLU A 134 -16.91 -13.79 3.17
C GLU A 134 -17.97 -13.14 4.05
N ASN A 135 -18.10 -13.60 5.30
CA ASN A 135 -18.98 -12.97 6.30
C ASN A 135 -20.45 -12.80 5.87
N PHE A 136 -20.97 -13.84 5.22
CA PHE A 136 -22.31 -13.87 4.63
C PHE A 136 -22.55 -12.93 3.45
N ASN A 137 -21.51 -12.24 3.00
CA ASN A 137 -21.54 -11.56 1.73
C ASN A 137 -21.01 -12.52 0.67
N ARG A 138 -21.73 -12.63 -0.44
CA ARG A 138 -21.11 -13.05 -1.70
C ARG A 138 -20.29 -11.83 -2.12
N PRO A 139 -18.94 -11.86 -2.12
CA PRO A 139 -18.17 -10.75 -2.66
C PRO A 139 -18.60 -10.58 -4.12
N ASP A 140 -19.44 -9.60 -4.35
CA ASP A 140 -19.98 -9.17 -5.63
C ASP A 140 -18.97 -8.29 -6.39
N SER A 141 -17.77 -8.11 -5.83
CA SER A 141 -16.67 -7.38 -6.43
C SER A 141 -15.86 -8.24 -7.41
N ILE A 142 -15.68 -7.65 -8.59
CA ILE A 142 -15.17 -8.16 -9.88
C ILE A 142 -13.67 -8.57 -9.86
N GLY A 143 -13.16 -9.10 -8.74
CA GLY A 143 -11.73 -9.40 -8.56
C GLY A 143 -11.33 -10.88 -8.64
N ASN A 144 -12.27 -11.82 -8.54
CA ASN A 144 -11.95 -13.26 -8.47
C ASN A 144 -12.49 -13.98 -9.71
N PRO A 145 -11.64 -14.39 -10.69
CA PRO A 145 -12.04 -14.89 -12.02
C PRO A 145 -12.69 -16.30 -12.01
N GLY A 146 -13.44 -16.64 -10.96
CA GLY A 146 -14.13 -17.92 -10.79
C GLY A 146 -15.52 -17.86 -10.17
N VAL A 147 -15.98 -16.68 -9.73
CA VAL A 147 -17.30 -16.50 -9.16
C VAL A 147 -18.22 -16.00 -10.27
N ASP A 148 -19.00 -16.90 -10.86
CA ASP A 148 -20.12 -16.48 -11.73
C ASP A 148 -21.12 -15.74 -10.84
N PRO A 149 -21.33 -14.42 -10.97
CA PRO A 149 -22.14 -13.62 -10.04
C PRO A 149 -23.64 -13.96 -10.09
N GLY A 150 -24.08 -14.72 -11.10
CA GLY A 150 -25.49 -15.06 -11.28
C GLY A 150 -25.83 -16.54 -11.11
N ALA A 151 -24.84 -17.43 -11.03
CA ALA A 151 -25.11 -18.86 -10.85
C ALA A 151 -25.79 -19.17 -9.50
N ASP A 152 -26.81 -20.05 -9.54
CA ASP A 152 -27.60 -20.47 -8.39
C ASP A 152 -26.82 -21.53 -7.56
N TYR A 153 -26.78 -21.40 -6.23
CA TYR A 153 -26.02 -22.23 -5.28
C TYR A 153 -26.99 -23.05 -4.40
N PRO A 154 -26.69 -24.29 -3.95
CA PRO A 154 -25.41 -25.01 -3.96
C PRO A 154 -25.02 -25.70 -5.28
N PHE A 155 -23.71 -25.78 -5.51
CA PHE A 155 -23.12 -26.61 -6.58
C PHE A 155 -22.83 -28.03 -6.11
N THR A 156 -23.08 -28.98 -7.01
CA THR A 156 -22.61 -30.37 -6.87
C THR A 156 -21.69 -30.73 -8.02
N TYR A 157 -20.60 -31.42 -7.71
CA TYR A 157 -19.55 -31.76 -8.66
C TYR A 157 -19.58 -33.25 -8.99
N GLN A 158 -19.29 -33.65 -10.22
CA GLN A 158 -19.25 -35.06 -10.59
C GLN A 158 -18.08 -35.33 -11.52
N PHE A 159 -17.21 -36.27 -11.17
CA PHE A 159 -16.18 -36.75 -12.08
C PHE A 159 -16.79 -37.40 -13.33
N ILE A 160 -16.35 -37.01 -14.52
CA ILE A 160 -16.84 -37.57 -15.79
C ILE A 160 -15.78 -38.49 -16.42
N SER A 161 -14.58 -37.98 -16.68
CA SER A 161 -13.51 -38.73 -17.34
C SER A 161 -12.14 -38.11 -17.13
N VAL A 162 -11.08 -38.91 -17.28
CA VAL A 162 -9.69 -38.44 -17.45
C VAL A 162 -9.29 -38.67 -18.90
N ASP A 163 -8.59 -37.73 -19.53
CA ASP A 163 -8.14 -37.89 -20.91
C ASP A 163 -7.06 -38.99 -21.02
N ALA A 164 -7.13 -39.75 -22.11
CA ALA A 164 -6.22 -40.84 -22.41
C ALA A 164 -4.78 -40.35 -22.71
N GLY A 165 -4.58 -39.06 -22.96
CA GLY A 165 -3.27 -38.42 -23.10
C GLY A 165 -2.56 -38.12 -21.79
N SER A 166 -3.24 -38.20 -20.64
CA SER A 166 -2.67 -37.88 -19.32
C SER A 166 -1.54 -38.83 -18.92
N THR A 167 -0.56 -38.34 -18.17
CA THR A 167 0.54 -39.15 -17.66
C THR A 167 0.05 -40.19 -16.63
N PRO A 168 0.58 -41.43 -16.62
CA PRO A 168 0.10 -42.47 -15.70
C PRO A 168 0.43 -42.14 -14.24
N ASN A 169 -0.60 -42.06 -13.39
CA ASN A 169 -0.55 -41.97 -11.92
C ASN A 169 0.30 -40.83 -11.35
N MET A 170 -0.23 -39.62 -11.46
CA MET A 170 0.38 -38.36 -11.01
C MET A 170 0.14 -38.05 -9.53
N PHE A 171 -0.84 -38.70 -8.91
CA PHE A 171 -1.25 -38.43 -7.52
C PHE A 171 -1.08 -39.65 -6.62
N GLU A 172 -0.79 -39.42 -5.35
CA GLU A 172 -0.73 -40.50 -4.36
C GLU A 172 -2.11 -41.19 -4.21
N GLY A 173 -2.09 -42.48 -3.89
CA GLY A 173 -3.31 -43.22 -3.54
C GLY A 173 -4.04 -43.95 -4.67
N GLY A 174 -3.58 -43.92 -5.92
CA GLY A 174 -4.16 -44.74 -6.99
C GLY A 174 -3.88 -44.27 -8.41
N ASP A 175 -4.70 -44.71 -9.36
CA ASP A 175 -4.74 -44.10 -10.69
C ASP A 175 -5.45 -42.74 -10.67
N ASN A 176 -5.12 -41.85 -11.62
CA ASN A 176 -5.64 -40.49 -11.66
C ASN A 176 -7.17 -40.45 -11.57
N ALA A 177 -7.87 -41.36 -12.29
CA ALA A 177 -9.33 -41.41 -12.29
C ALA A 177 -9.88 -41.72 -10.89
N THR A 178 -9.28 -42.68 -10.18
CA THR A 178 -9.68 -43.07 -8.83
C THR A 178 -9.40 -41.95 -7.83
N VAL A 179 -8.23 -41.33 -7.88
CA VAL A 179 -7.85 -40.24 -6.97
C VAL A 179 -8.75 -39.02 -7.18
N LEU A 180 -8.94 -38.59 -8.42
CA LEU A 180 -9.83 -37.47 -8.77
C LEU A 180 -11.29 -37.76 -8.40
N THR A 181 -11.79 -38.98 -8.62
CA THR A 181 -13.14 -39.36 -8.18
C THR A 181 -13.29 -39.25 -6.66
N ASN A 182 -12.31 -39.71 -5.90
CA ASN A 182 -12.35 -39.64 -4.43
C ASN A 182 -12.26 -38.21 -3.93
N ALA A 183 -11.38 -37.39 -4.53
CA ALA A 183 -11.22 -36.00 -4.17
C ALA A 183 -12.48 -35.17 -4.51
N ILE A 184 -13.12 -35.40 -5.65
CA ILE A 184 -14.40 -34.76 -6.00
C ILE A 184 -15.53 -35.20 -5.06
N ASN A 185 -15.60 -36.49 -4.72
CA ASN A 185 -16.58 -36.98 -3.73
C ASN A 185 -16.35 -36.35 -2.35
N ALA A 186 -15.09 -36.13 -1.96
CA ALA A 186 -14.75 -35.42 -0.72
C ALA A 186 -15.12 -33.93 -0.80
N ALA A 187 -14.97 -33.30 -1.96
CA ALA A 187 -15.38 -31.92 -2.20
C ALA A 187 -16.90 -31.72 -2.08
N ASN A 188 -17.70 -32.74 -2.42
CA ASN A 188 -19.17 -32.75 -2.28
C ASN A 188 -19.67 -33.11 -0.86
N ALA A 189 -18.83 -33.65 0.01
CA ALA A 189 -19.30 -34.18 1.29
C ALA A 189 -19.70 -33.03 2.25
N ALA A 190 -20.99 -32.94 2.56
CA ALA A 190 -21.62 -31.87 3.34
C ALA A 190 -21.05 -31.65 4.76
N THR A 191 -20.31 -32.61 5.32
CA THR A 191 -19.83 -32.55 6.71
C THR A 191 -18.52 -31.78 6.89
N GLY A 192 -17.97 -31.17 5.84
CA GLY A 192 -16.61 -30.60 5.87
C GLY A 192 -16.42 -29.18 5.32
N ASN A 193 -17.47 -28.47 4.91
CA ASN A 193 -17.35 -27.11 4.31
C ASN A 193 -16.35 -27.01 3.15
N ASN A 194 -16.11 -28.10 2.40
CA ASN A 194 -15.09 -28.05 1.34
C ASN A 194 -15.57 -27.30 0.07
N HIS A 195 -16.87 -27.10 -0.16
CA HIS A 195 -17.40 -26.13 -1.14
C HIS A 195 -16.77 -26.21 -2.56
N GLY A 196 -16.42 -27.42 -3.05
CA GLY A 196 -15.74 -27.60 -4.33
C GLY A 196 -14.21 -27.61 -4.28
N LEU A 197 -13.62 -27.59 -3.10
CA LEU A 197 -12.19 -27.65 -2.85
C LEU A 197 -11.64 -29.07 -3.07
N LEU A 198 -10.75 -29.19 -4.05
CA LEU A 198 -10.04 -30.39 -4.43
C LEU A 198 -8.65 -30.37 -3.77
N ASN A 199 -8.38 -31.34 -2.89
CA ASN A 199 -7.06 -31.55 -2.31
C ASN A 199 -6.39 -32.73 -3.01
N LEU A 200 -5.20 -32.48 -3.58
CA LEU A 200 -4.44 -33.47 -4.33
C LEU A 200 -2.99 -33.48 -3.85
N ASP A 201 -2.47 -34.68 -3.64
CA ASP A 201 -1.08 -34.93 -3.27
C ASP A 201 -0.35 -35.49 -4.50
N PRO A 202 0.57 -34.72 -5.14
CA PRO A 202 1.41 -35.25 -6.22
C PRO A 202 2.25 -36.43 -5.72
N VAL A 203 2.57 -37.37 -6.62
CA VAL A 203 3.60 -38.37 -6.30
C VAL A 203 4.97 -37.72 -6.40
N ASP A 204 5.75 -37.76 -5.30
CA ASP A 204 7.12 -37.25 -5.23
C ASP A 204 7.94 -37.60 -6.49
N GLY A 205 8.50 -36.57 -7.13
CA GLY A 205 9.34 -36.67 -8.32
C GLY A 205 8.66 -37.08 -9.63
N ILE A 206 7.32 -37.18 -9.71
CA ILE A 206 6.60 -37.43 -10.97
C ILE A 206 6.09 -36.13 -11.60
N VAL A 207 6.69 -35.73 -12.72
CA VAL A 207 6.23 -34.60 -13.55
C VAL A 207 5.37 -35.06 -14.72
N GLY A 208 4.44 -34.22 -15.16
CA GLY A 208 3.48 -34.54 -16.21
C GLY A 208 2.23 -33.67 -16.13
N PHE A 209 1.17 -34.09 -16.83
CA PHE A 209 -0.12 -33.40 -16.77
C PHE A 209 -1.27 -34.40 -16.66
N VAL A 210 -2.34 -33.97 -15.98
CA VAL A 210 -3.61 -34.69 -15.93
C VAL A 210 -4.72 -33.78 -16.44
N GLU A 211 -5.30 -34.15 -17.57
CA GLU A 211 -6.51 -33.50 -18.07
C GLU A 211 -7.72 -34.35 -17.68
N PHE A 212 -8.71 -33.73 -17.03
CA PHE A 212 -9.95 -34.41 -16.68
C PHE A 212 -11.17 -33.51 -16.83
N THR A 213 -12.32 -34.14 -17.06
CA THR A 213 -13.62 -33.49 -17.18
C THR A 213 -14.44 -33.77 -15.93
N TYR A 214 -15.04 -32.73 -15.37
CA TYR A 214 -16.00 -32.81 -14.28
C TYR A 214 -17.27 -32.03 -14.63
N ARG A 215 -18.40 -32.44 -14.08
CA ARG A 215 -19.69 -31.77 -14.22
C ARG A 215 -20.00 -30.97 -12.98
N VAL A 216 -20.48 -29.75 -13.15
CA VAL A 216 -21.08 -28.96 -12.07
C VAL A 216 -22.58 -28.88 -12.31
N THR A 217 -23.38 -29.12 -11.27
CA THR A 217 -24.83 -28.99 -11.30
C THR A 217 -25.26 -28.04 -10.19
N ASP A 218 -26.07 -27.03 -10.51
CA ASP A 218 -26.64 -26.09 -9.56
C ASP A 218 -27.89 -26.65 -8.84
N ASP A 219 -28.50 -25.83 -7.98
CA ASP A 219 -29.70 -26.17 -7.21
C ASP A 219 -30.96 -26.34 -8.08
N THR A 220 -31.01 -25.67 -9.23
CA THR A 220 -32.07 -25.81 -10.25
C THR A 220 -31.94 -27.11 -11.05
N GLY A 221 -30.80 -27.79 -10.94
CA GLY A 221 -30.46 -28.99 -11.68
C GLY A 221 -29.92 -28.71 -13.09
N ALA A 222 -29.63 -27.46 -13.44
CA ALA A 222 -28.86 -27.14 -14.64
C ALA A 222 -27.40 -27.54 -14.41
N PHE A 223 -26.72 -27.94 -15.48
CA PHE A 223 -25.35 -28.45 -15.38
C PHE A 223 -24.47 -28.03 -16.54
N VAL A 224 -23.17 -27.99 -16.28
CA VAL A 224 -22.13 -27.77 -17.28
C VAL A 224 -20.96 -28.72 -17.06
N ASP A 225 -20.34 -29.18 -18.15
CA ASP A 225 -19.14 -30.02 -18.10
C ASP A 225 -17.91 -29.13 -18.32
N ASN A 226 -16.99 -29.12 -17.36
CA ASN A 226 -15.76 -28.34 -17.34
C ASN A 226 -14.55 -29.26 -17.48
N THR A 227 -13.52 -28.80 -18.17
CA THR A 227 -12.24 -29.50 -18.31
C THR A 227 -11.16 -28.78 -17.50
N MET A 228 -10.41 -29.53 -16.70
CA MET A 228 -9.27 -29.02 -15.92
C MET A 228 -8.01 -29.78 -16.31
N ILE A 229 -6.95 -29.03 -16.63
CA ILE A 229 -5.60 -29.53 -16.91
C ILE A 229 -4.73 -29.19 -15.70
N LEU A 230 -4.19 -30.21 -15.05
CA LEU A 230 -3.29 -30.10 -13.90
C LEU A 230 -1.87 -30.46 -14.36
N ASN A 231 -1.01 -29.47 -14.57
CA ASN A 231 0.40 -29.67 -14.88
C ASN A 231 1.19 -29.78 -13.58
N ILE A 232 1.75 -30.94 -13.30
CA ILE A 232 2.67 -31.15 -12.19
C ILE A 232 4.09 -31.05 -12.74
N VAL A 233 4.83 -30.04 -12.28
CA VAL A 233 6.13 -29.69 -12.82
C VAL A 233 7.18 -29.60 -11.71
N THR A 234 8.43 -29.87 -12.05
CA THR A 234 9.58 -29.41 -11.26
C THR A 234 9.79 -27.94 -11.60
N SER A 235 9.48 -27.03 -10.66
CA SER A 235 9.77 -25.58 -10.69
C SER A 235 9.96 -24.92 -12.08
N LEU A 236 8.99 -25.10 -12.99
CA LEU A 236 9.10 -24.66 -14.38
C LEU A 236 8.64 -23.21 -14.54
N ALA A 237 9.54 -22.34 -14.98
CA ALA A 237 9.21 -20.96 -15.29
C ALA A 237 8.44 -20.86 -16.61
N GLY A 238 7.18 -20.40 -16.59
CA GLY A 238 6.43 -20.04 -17.81
C GLY A 238 6.99 -18.78 -18.47
N PRO A 239 6.31 -18.12 -19.42
CA PRO A 239 6.69 -16.78 -19.88
C PRO A 239 6.47 -15.72 -18.78
N GLY A 240 7.42 -14.80 -18.62
CA GLY A 240 7.35 -13.72 -17.61
C GLY A 240 8.70 -13.35 -17.01
N LEU A 241 8.74 -12.29 -16.21
CA LEU A 241 9.93 -11.86 -15.48
C LEU A 241 10.00 -12.53 -14.11
N TYR A 242 11.12 -13.17 -13.82
CA TYR A 242 11.29 -13.97 -12.62
C TYR A 242 12.52 -13.57 -11.81
N ASP A 243 12.29 -13.36 -10.52
CA ASP A 243 13.26 -12.90 -9.54
C ASP A 243 13.35 -13.91 -8.36
N ASP A 244 14.16 -13.61 -7.36
CA ASP A 244 14.47 -14.42 -6.18
C ASP A 244 13.28 -14.71 -5.27
N THR A 245 12.17 -13.99 -5.44
CA THR A 245 10.89 -14.24 -4.78
C THR A 245 9.93 -15.07 -5.63
N ALA A 246 10.12 -15.12 -6.94
CA ALA A 246 9.19 -15.76 -7.88
C ALA A 246 9.64 -17.18 -8.27
N PHE A 247 10.95 -17.48 -8.24
CA PHE A 247 11.50 -18.77 -8.67
C PHE A 247 12.56 -19.35 -7.72
N GLN A 248 12.58 -20.69 -7.62
CA GLN A 248 13.71 -21.40 -7.03
C GLN A 248 14.75 -21.68 -8.12
N PHE A 249 15.75 -20.80 -8.24
CA PHE A 249 17.02 -21.21 -8.84
C PHE A 249 17.54 -22.43 -8.07
N THR A 250 17.78 -23.53 -8.78
CA THR A 250 18.45 -24.68 -8.18
C THR A 250 19.94 -24.37 -8.12
N PHE A 251 20.40 -24.00 -6.93
CA PHE A 251 21.81 -23.82 -6.67
C PHE A 251 22.43 -25.16 -6.31
N SER A 252 23.50 -25.54 -7.00
CA SER A 252 24.26 -26.73 -6.65
C SER A 252 25.74 -26.40 -6.55
N SER A 253 26.39 -27.06 -5.58
CA SER A 253 27.84 -27.05 -5.43
C SER A 253 28.35 -28.48 -5.32
N PRO A 254 29.43 -28.84 -6.03
CA PRO A 254 30.08 -30.14 -5.92
C PRO A 254 30.50 -30.54 -4.50
N VAL A 255 30.60 -29.57 -3.58
CA VAL A 255 31.00 -29.75 -2.17
C VAL A 255 29.84 -29.69 -1.17
N GLY A 256 28.59 -29.76 -1.65
CA GLY A 256 27.40 -29.96 -0.80
C GLY A 256 26.93 -28.74 0.00
N ASN A 257 27.48 -27.55 -0.25
CA ASN A 257 26.97 -26.28 0.30
C ASN A 257 26.84 -25.27 -0.84
N THR A 258 25.66 -24.69 -1.02
CA THR A 258 25.40 -23.73 -2.09
C THR A 258 26.12 -22.43 -1.77
N ASP A 259 27.23 -22.15 -2.46
CA ASP A 259 27.94 -20.88 -2.30
C ASP A 259 27.15 -19.70 -2.94
N TRP A 260 25.89 -19.87 -3.30
CA TRP A 260 25.00 -18.81 -3.77
C TRP A 260 24.18 -18.29 -2.60
N LYS A 261 24.03 -16.97 -2.51
CA LYS A 261 23.22 -16.32 -1.48
C LYS A 261 22.42 -15.15 -2.05
N ASN A 262 21.31 -14.84 -1.42
CA ASN A 262 20.56 -13.63 -1.71
C ASN A 262 21.31 -12.44 -1.09
N GLU A 263 21.41 -11.35 -1.84
CA GLU A 263 22.02 -10.11 -1.41
C GLU A 263 21.11 -8.95 -1.76
N LEU A 264 20.77 -8.16 -0.73
CA LEU A 264 20.11 -6.89 -0.92
C LEU A 264 21.02 -5.98 -1.74
N ASN A 265 20.57 -5.66 -2.94
CA ASN A 265 21.29 -4.85 -3.89
C ASN A 265 20.32 -3.85 -4.50
N GLY A 266 20.38 -2.58 -4.07
CA GLY A 266 19.57 -1.50 -4.64
C GLY A 266 19.84 -1.22 -6.14
N THR A 267 20.73 -2.00 -6.77
CA THR A 267 20.88 -2.03 -8.23
C THR A 267 20.23 -3.22 -8.94
N ALA A 268 19.49 -4.06 -8.23
CA ALA A 268 18.68 -5.17 -8.74
C ALA A 268 17.24 -4.72 -9.08
N ILE A 269 16.49 -5.53 -9.83
CA ILE A 269 15.12 -5.23 -10.28
C ILE A 269 14.15 -5.09 -9.09
N ASN A 270 14.29 -5.91 -8.05
CA ASN A 270 13.47 -5.89 -6.83
C ASN A 270 14.28 -5.66 -5.54
N ASN A 271 15.45 -5.02 -5.65
CA ASN A 271 16.41 -4.84 -4.56
C ASN A 271 17.06 -6.12 -4.00
N THR A 272 16.82 -7.30 -4.57
CA THR A 272 17.49 -8.55 -4.20
C THR A 272 18.19 -9.18 -5.42
N SER A 273 19.25 -9.94 -5.17
CA SER A 273 20.01 -10.58 -6.24
C SER A 273 20.70 -11.83 -5.73
N HIS A 274 20.93 -12.81 -6.59
CA HIS A 274 21.69 -14.01 -6.24
C HIS A 274 23.16 -13.84 -6.56
N VAL A 275 24.01 -13.98 -5.56
CA VAL A 275 25.46 -13.78 -5.70
C VAL A 275 26.21 -15.06 -5.39
N SER A 276 27.07 -15.50 -6.30
CA SER A 276 28.05 -16.54 -6.00
C SER A 276 29.17 -16.01 -5.10
N GLU A 277 29.48 -16.74 -4.03
CA GLU A 277 30.58 -16.45 -3.13
C GLU A 277 31.91 -16.88 -3.74
N ALA A 278 32.85 -15.93 -3.81
CA ALA A 278 34.21 -16.21 -4.24
C ALA A 278 34.96 -17.03 -3.16
N LYS A 279 35.19 -18.34 -3.39
CA LYS A 279 36.06 -19.13 -2.52
C LYS A 279 37.49 -18.61 -2.56
N LYS A 280 38.05 -18.32 -1.38
CA LYS A 280 39.37 -17.68 -1.26
C LYS A 280 40.58 -18.54 -1.63
N LYS A 281 40.48 -19.84 -1.98
CA LYS A 281 41.68 -20.67 -2.16
C LYS A 281 41.61 -22.06 -2.82
N GLU A 282 40.47 -22.57 -3.24
CA GLU A 282 40.40 -23.92 -3.87
C GLU A 282 40.27 -23.77 -5.39
N PRO A 283 41.16 -24.37 -6.20
CA PRO A 283 40.99 -24.46 -7.65
C PRO A 283 40.08 -25.66 -7.96
N SER A 284 38.77 -25.55 -7.72
CA SER A 284 37.85 -26.57 -8.19
C SER A 284 37.56 -26.35 -9.67
N SER A 285 37.84 -27.37 -10.49
CA SER A 285 37.47 -27.43 -11.90
C SER A 285 35.96 -27.57 -12.14
N THR A 286 35.17 -27.49 -11.07
CA THR A 286 33.72 -27.67 -11.03
C THR A 286 33.17 -26.44 -10.31
N GLY A 287 32.71 -25.46 -11.08
CA GLY A 287 32.16 -24.20 -10.58
C GLY A 287 30.96 -24.38 -9.67
N ASN A 288 30.53 -23.29 -9.02
CA ASN A 288 29.19 -23.22 -8.46
C ASN A 288 28.19 -23.06 -9.60
N VAL A 289 27.06 -23.75 -9.49
CA VAL A 289 26.06 -23.85 -10.55
C VAL A 289 24.75 -23.24 -10.05
N ALA A 290 24.17 -22.37 -10.86
CA ALA A 290 22.77 -21.98 -10.76
C ALA A 290 22.04 -22.54 -11.98
N SER A 291 20.92 -23.22 -11.80
CA SER A 291 20.11 -23.71 -12.91
C SER A 291 18.65 -23.34 -12.74
N VAL A 292 17.97 -23.14 -13.86
CA VAL A 292 16.54 -22.84 -13.95
C VAL A 292 15.95 -23.66 -15.09
N GLU A 293 14.82 -24.30 -14.82
CA GLU A 293 14.01 -24.96 -15.84
C GLU A 293 12.86 -24.02 -16.23
N PHE A 294 12.57 -23.92 -17.53
CA PHE A 294 11.57 -22.99 -18.04
C PHE A 294 10.86 -23.55 -19.28
N PHE A 295 9.66 -23.04 -19.53
CA PHE A 295 8.82 -23.33 -20.67
C PHE A 295 8.67 -22.08 -21.52
N GLY A 296 9.38 -22.02 -22.64
CA GLY A 296 9.42 -20.85 -23.50
C GLY A 296 10.47 -20.99 -24.62
N ASP A 297 10.37 -20.17 -25.65
CA ASP A 297 11.30 -20.22 -26.80
C ASP A 297 12.63 -19.52 -26.53
N GLY A 298 12.71 -18.77 -25.44
CA GLY A 298 13.89 -18.00 -25.09
C GLY A 298 13.87 -17.49 -23.66
N PHE A 299 14.94 -16.82 -23.28
CA PHE A 299 15.05 -16.12 -22.00
C PHE A 299 15.95 -14.87 -22.13
N VAL A 300 15.76 -13.92 -21.22
CA VAL A 300 16.65 -12.79 -20.95
C VAL A 300 17.20 -12.93 -19.53
N LEU A 301 18.50 -13.12 -19.40
CA LEU A 301 19.17 -13.17 -18.10
C LEU A 301 19.65 -11.78 -17.71
N HIS A 302 19.13 -11.22 -16.63
CA HIS A 302 19.53 -9.93 -16.09
C HIS A 302 20.70 -10.13 -15.12
N MET A 303 21.84 -9.47 -15.40
CA MET A 303 23.07 -9.65 -14.66
C MET A 303 23.60 -8.32 -14.12
N ILE A 304 24.18 -8.34 -12.91
CA ILE A 304 24.75 -7.14 -12.28
C ILE A 304 26.28 -7.15 -12.37
N GLY A 305 26.84 -6.16 -13.06
CA GLY A 305 28.28 -5.92 -13.11
C GLY A 305 28.83 -5.28 -11.83
N GLU A 306 29.82 -5.91 -11.20
CA GLU A 306 30.45 -5.41 -9.97
C GLU A 306 31.24 -4.09 -10.15
N LYS A 307 30.78 -2.98 -9.51
CA LYS A 307 31.32 -1.59 -9.67
C LYS A 307 32.79 -1.42 -9.32
N LYS A 308 33.32 -2.27 -8.45
CA LYS A 308 34.65 -2.08 -7.89
C LYS A 308 35.36 -3.41 -7.79
N SER A 309 36.50 -3.49 -8.49
CA SER A 309 37.58 -4.46 -8.31
C SER A 309 37.50 -5.73 -9.13
N LYS A 310 38.65 -6.42 -9.18
CA LYS A 310 39.01 -7.69 -9.81
C LYS A 310 38.16 -8.90 -9.36
N LYS A 311 36.90 -8.67 -8.98
CA LYS A 311 35.97 -9.60 -8.34
C LYS A 311 34.84 -10.07 -9.24
N GLY A 312 34.60 -9.48 -10.40
CA GLY A 312 33.62 -9.99 -11.37
C GLY A 312 34.16 -11.25 -12.05
N GLY A 313 33.42 -12.34 -11.93
CA GLY A 313 33.80 -13.66 -12.42
C GLY A 313 33.48 -13.89 -13.88
N ASN A 314 34.14 -14.89 -14.45
CA ASN A 314 33.75 -15.52 -15.71
C ASN A 314 32.73 -16.61 -15.39
N PHE A 315 31.78 -16.84 -16.28
CA PHE A 315 30.84 -17.95 -16.17
C PHE A 315 30.64 -18.62 -17.53
N LEU A 316 30.20 -19.86 -17.48
CA LEU A 316 29.76 -20.67 -18.59
C LEU A 316 28.24 -20.71 -18.55
N LEU A 317 27.61 -20.35 -19.67
CA LEU A 317 26.17 -20.49 -19.88
C LEU A 317 25.92 -21.74 -20.73
N GLU A 318 25.10 -22.65 -20.24
CA GLU A 318 24.76 -23.89 -20.94
C GLU A 318 23.23 -23.98 -21.03
N ILE A 319 22.74 -24.49 -22.16
CA ILE A 319 21.32 -24.62 -22.46
C ILE A 319 21.06 -26.10 -22.81
N ASP A 320 20.07 -26.70 -22.16
CA ASP A 320 19.54 -28.02 -22.49
C ASP A 320 18.14 -27.86 -23.13
N PRO A 321 18.05 -27.87 -24.47
CA PRO A 321 16.78 -27.79 -25.16
C PRO A 321 15.97 -29.09 -24.94
N ASN A 322 14.70 -28.97 -24.59
CA ASN A 322 13.77 -30.10 -24.36
C ASN A 322 14.10 -31.00 -23.15
N ASN A 323 14.96 -30.55 -22.22
CA ASN A 323 15.42 -31.29 -21.03
C ASN A 323 15.70 -32.77 -21.35
N SER A 324 16.39 -32.99 -22.48
CA SER A 324 16.46 -34.33 -23.04
C SER A 324 17.47 -35.17 -22.25
N ASP A 325 16.99 -36.19 -21.56
CA ASP A 325 17.81 -37.16 -20.79
C ASP A 325 19.03 -37.73 -21.57
N ALA A 326 19.03 -37.62 -22.91
CA ALA A 326 20.05 -38.15 -23.81
C ALA A 326 21.00 -37.09 -24.42
N GLY A 327 20.69 -35.79 -24.32
CA GLY A 327 21.43 -34.71 -24.99
C GLY A 327 22.42 -33.97 -24.08
N GLY A 328 22.03 -33.73 -22.83
CA GLY A 328 22.80 -32.97 -21.85
C GLY A 328 22.99 -31.49 -22.22
N PHE A 329 23.28 -30.68 -21.21
CA PHE A 329 23.60 -29.26 -21.36
C PHE A 329 24.64 -29.01 -22.44
N LEU A 330 24.25 -28.25 -23.46
CA LEU A 330 25.14 -27.79 -24.53
C LEU A 330 25.63 -26.38 -24.21
N PRO A 331 26.91 -26.06 -24.45
CA PRO A 331 27.36 -24.67 -24.40
C PRO A 331 26.51 -23.85 -25.36
N TYR A 332 26.15 -22.62 -24.97
CA TYR A 332 25.31 -21.76 -25.80
C TYR A 332 25.86 -21.52 -27.23
N THR A 333 27.16 -21.78 -27.47
CA THR A 333 27.84 -21.68 -28.78
C THR A 333 27.96 -23.00 -29.56
N ALA A 334 27.19 -24.05 -29.22
CA ALA A 334 27.30 -25.33 -29.91
C ALA A 334 27.04 -25.16 -31.43
N PRO A 335 28.00 -25.53 -32.31
CA PRO A 335 27.82 -25.39 -33.76
C PRO A 335 26.59 -26.18 -34.23
N GLY A 336 25.62 -25.50 -34.85
CA GLY A 336 24.37 -26.12 -35.30
C GLY A 336 23.24 -26.14 -34.27
N ALA A 337 23.40 -25.47 -33.13
CA ALA A 337 22.28 -25.21 -32.22
C ALA A 337 21.22 -24.33 -32.90
N PRO A 338 19.91 -24.58 -32.66
CA PRO A 338 18.83 -23.78 -33.22
C PRO A 338 18.67 -22.39 -32.57
N TRP A 339 19.31 -22.14 -31.41
CA TRP A 339 19.19 -20.87 -30.70
C TRP A 339 20.29 -19.85 -31.02
N THR A 340 19.98 -18.59 -30.78
CA THR A 340 20.92 -17.46 -30.87
C THR A 340 20.97 -16.76 -29.51
N CYS A 341 22.17 -16.49 -29.00
CA CYS A 341 22.37 -15.73 -27.76
C CYS A 341 23.19 -14.45 -27.98
N THR A 342 22.72 -13.32 -27.48
CA THR A 342 23.36 -12.00 -27.57
C THR A 342 23.56 -11.38 -26.19
N VAL A 343 24.54 -10.49 -26.07
CA VAL A 343 24.69 -9.59 -24.92
C VAL A 343 24.57 -8.16 -25.42
N GLY A 344 23.46 -7.51 -25.10
CA GLY A 344 22.99 -6.35 -25.86
C GLY A 344 22.91 -6.69 -27.35
N SER A 345 23.52 -5.88 -28.21
CA SER A 345 23.55 -6.08 -29.66
C SER A 345 24.68 -6.97 -30.20
N GLN A 346 25.53 -7.52 -29.33
CA GLN A 346 26.67 -8.34 -29.78
C GLN A 346 26.35 -9.84 -29.66
N GLU A 347 26.44 -10.57 -30.78
CA GLU A 347 26.43 -12.03 -30.77
C GLU A 347 27.60 -12.56 -29.93
N LEU A 348 27.29 -13.50 -29.05
CA LEU A 348 28.29 -14.11 -28.19
C LEU A 348 29.12 -15.14 -28.96
N GLY A 349 30.40 -14.84 -29.18
CA GLY A 349 31.37 -15.74 -29.82
C GLY A 349 32.23 -16.50 -28.81
N GLY A 350 32.13 -17.83 -28.80
CA GLY A 350 32.95 -18.76 -27.98
C GLY A 350 32.35 -19.07 -26.60
N GLY A 351 32.20 -20.35 -26.27
CA GLY A 351 31.43 -20.87 -25.13
C GLY A 351 31.77 -20.41 -23.71
N VAL A 352 32.67 -19.44 -23.51
CA VAL A 352 32.94 -18.83 -22.20
C VAL A 352 32.59 -17.34 -22.26
N ILE A 353 31.63 -16.91 -21.45
CA ILE A 353 31.31 -15.48 -21.30
C ILE A 353 32.32 -14.90 -20.31
N ALA A 354 33.48 -14.49 -20.83
CA ALA A 354 34.44 -13.71 -20.05
C ALA A 354 33.84 -12.33 -19.85
N ASN A 355 33.83 -11.82 -18.61
CA ASN A 355 33.27 -10.53 -18.21
C ASN A 355 33.55 -9.44 -19.27
N VAL A 356 32.62 -9.25 -20.23
CA VAL A 356 32.88 -8.59 -21.52
C VAL A 356 33.12 -7.08 -21.32
N PHE A 357 32.75 -6.57 -20.14
CA PHE A 357 32.75 -5.14 -19.83
C PHE A 357 33.93 -4.77 -18.93
N GLY A 358 35.12 -4.64 -19.53
CA GLY A 358 36.38 -4.29 -18.87
C GLY A 358 36.32 -3.07 -17.93
N GLY A 359 35.96 -3.29 -16.66
CA GLY A 359 36.19 -2.38 -15.54
C GLY A 359 35.12 -1.32 -15.28
N LYS A 360 33.94 -1.40 -15.89
CA LYS A 360 32.80 -0.54 -15.54
C LYS A 360 31.61 -1.37 -15.05
N PRO A 361 30.91 -0.96 -13.98
CA PRO A 361 29.63 -1.52 -13.63
C PRO A 361 28.59 -1.11 -14.64
N ALA A 362 28.21 -2.04 -15.50
CA ALA A 362 26.95 -1.97 -16.19
C ALA A 362 26.17 -3.21 -15.76
N ASN A 363 24.89 -3.02 -15.45
CA ASN A 363 23.93 -4.11 -15.58
C ASN A 363 23.94 -4.50 -17.07
N TYR A 364 23.87 -5.78 -17.36
CA TYR A 364 23.83 -6.29 -18.73
C TYR A 364 22.85 -7.45 -18.81
N THR A 365 22.24 -7.58 -19.98
CA THR A 365 21.30 -8.66 -20.30
C THR A 365 21.97 -9.66 -21.23
N ILE A 366 21.66 -10.94 -21.03
CA ILE A 366 21.98 -12.00 -22.00
C ILE A 366 20.66 -12.51 -22.54
N THR A 367 20.42 -12.31 -23.82
CA THR A 367 19.18 -12.73 -24.46
C THR A 367 19.46 -13.98 -25.28
N CYS A 368 18.69 -15.03 -25.09
CA CYS A 368 18.73 -16.24 -25.91
C CYS A 368 17.34 -16.54 -26.50
N THR A 369 17.24 -16.77 -27.80
CA THR A 369 15.98 -17.05 -28.53
C THR A 369 16.12 -18.26 -29.45
N GLY A 370 15.03 -18.91 -29.83
CA GLY A 370 15.02 -20.07 -30.74
C GLY A 370 15.43 -21.38 -30.07
N ILE A 371 15.21 -21.49 -28.76
CA ILE A 371 15.54 -22.69 -27.96
C ILE A 371 14.53 -23.80 -28.22
N GLY A 372 13.29 -23.45 -28.61
CA GLY A 372 12.23 -24.38 -28.97
C GLY A 372 10.90 -23.99 -28.30
N LEU A 373 9.90 -23.62 -29.10
CA LEU A 373 8.53 -23.40 -28.63
C LEU A 373 7.88 -24.71 -28.18
N GLY A 374 7.22 -24.67 -27.02
CA GLY A 374 6.37 -25.76 -26.53
C GLY A 374 7.12 -26.90 -25.82
N THR A 375 8.36 -26.68 -25.40
CA THR A 375 9.15 -27.69 -24.68
C THR A 375 9.78 -27.12 -23.42
N THR A 376 10.03 -28.00 -22.45
CA THR A 376 10.79 -27.68 -21.23
C THR A 376 12.26 -27.52 -21.58
N ASN A 377 12.84 -26.38 -21.25
CA ASN A 377 14.23 -26.04 -21.47
C ASN A 377 14.92 -25.83 -20.13
N SER A 378 16.23 -26.07 -20.06
CA SER A 378 17.01 -25.77 -18.85
C SER A 378 18.18 -24.85 -19.18
N VAL A 379 18.39 -23.85 -18.34
CA VAL A 379 19.55 -22.97 -18.38
C VAL A 379 20.41 -23.22 -17.16
N ARG A 380 21.71 -23.33 -17.41
CA ARG A 380 22.73 -23.55 -16.39
C ARG A 380 23.81 -22.49 -16.48
N ILE A 381 24.09 -21.86 -15.34
CA ILE A 381 25.12 -20.85 -15.16
C ILE A 381 26.19 -21.42 -14.23
N THR A 382 27.37 -21.71 -14.77
CA THR A 382 28.49 -22.30 -14.05
C THR A 382 29.60 -21.26 -13.86
N THR A 383 29.95 -20.90 -12.62
CA THR A 383 31.03 -19.95 -12.34
C THR A 383 32.40 -20.59 -12.68
N LEU A 384 33.22 -19.94 -13.51
CA LEU A 384 34.49 -20.53 -13.99
C LEU A 384 35.73 -20.08 -13.22
N ASP A 385 35.65 -19.00 -12.44
CA ASP A 385 36.74 -18.53 -11.61
C ASP A 385 36.28 -18.19 -10.18
N ASN A 386 37.24 -17.98 -9.28
CA ASN A 386 37.00 -17.68 -7.85
C ASN A 386 36.56 -16.22 -7.65
N LYS A 387 35.58 -15.79 -8.42
CA LYS A 387 35.07 -14.43 -8.47
C LYS A 387 33.54 -14.47 -8.52
N ARG A 388 32.93 -13.37 -8.11
CA ARG A 388 31.50 -13.23 -7.93
C ARG A 388 30.80 -13.10 -9.28
N VAL A 389 29.73 -13.85 -9.44
CA VAL A 389 28.74 -13.72 -10.50
C VAL A 389 27.44 -13.36 -9.80
N THR A 390 26.76 -12.33 -10.30
CA THR A 390 25.50 -11.85 -9.72
C THR A 390 24.41 -11.93 -10.77
N ILE A 391 23.40 -12.73 -10.47
CA ILE A 391 22.16 -12.86 -11.25
C ILE A 391 21.13 -11.97 -10.55
N ASP A 392 20.47 -11.12 -11.32
CA ASP A 392 19.39 -10.24 -10.89
C ASP A 392 18.08 -11.02 -11.04
N ALA A 393 17.65 -11.20 -12.29
CA ALA A 393 16.42 -11.87 -12.68
C ALA A 393 16.65 -12.72 -13.94
N ILE A 394 15.71 -13.59 -14.25
CA ILE A 394 15.56 -14.23 -15.55
C ILE A 394 14.15 -13.94 -16.08
N GLU A 395 14.06 -13.37 -17.27
CA GLU A 395 12.81 -13.27 -18.01
C GLU A 395 12.71 -14.43 -18.98
N ILE A 396 11.59 -15.14 -19.00
CA ILE A 396 11.33 -16.15 -20.02
C ILE A 396 10.47 -15.49 -21.09
N ILE A 397 10.98 -15.52 -22.33
CA ILE A 397 10.35 -14.83 -23.45
C ILE A 397 9.68 -15.83 -24.39
N ASN A 398 8.48 -15.49 -24.81
CA ASN A 398 7.83 -16.09 -25.97
C ASN A 398 7.84 -15.04 -27.10
N PRO A 399 8.78 -15.11 -28.06
CA PRO A 399 9.01 -14.06 -29.07
C PRO A 399 7.84 -13.85 -30.04
N ALA A 400 6.82 -14.70 -30.01
CA ALA A 400 5.58 -14.55 -30.78
C ALA A 400 4.38 -14.13 -29.91
N GLY A 401 4.56 -14.00 -28.59
CA GLY A 401 3.52 -13.60 -27.66
C GLY A 401 3.48 -12.09 -27.42
N PRO A 402 2.39 -11.59 -26.82
CA PRO A 402 2.31 -10.21 -26.34
C PRO A 402 3.37 -9.94 -25.27
N LEU A 403 3.79 -8.68 -25.14
CA LEU A 403 4.53 -8.21 -23.97
C LEU A 403 3.67 -8.43 -22.71
N MET A 404 4.22 -9.10 -21.71
CA MET A 404 3.52 -9.35 -20.44
C MET A 404 3.75 -8.18 -19.48
N GLN A 405 3.32 -8.30 -18.22
CA GLN A 405 3.67 -7.34 -17.18
C GLN A 405 5.19 -7.23 -17.02
N GLY A 406 5.72 -6.01 -17.01
CA GLY A 406 7.15 -5.77 -16.85
C GLY A 406 7.63 -4.44 -17.43
N PHE A 407 8.94 -4.23 -17.37
CA PHE A 407 9.60 -3.11 -18.03
C PHE A 407 10.50 -3.63 -19.16
N TYR A 408 10.27 -3.11 -20.35
CA TYR A 408 10.90 -3.53 -21.60
C TYR A 408 11.76 -2.40 -22.15
N ASP A 409 13.07 -2.63 -22.25
CA ASP A 409 13.97 -1.78 -23.03
C ASP A 409 13.66 -1.95 -24.53
N ILE A 410 14.03 -0.99 -25.36
CA ILE A 410 13.69 -0.97 -26.79
C ILE A 410 14.50 -1.97 -27.62
N ASP A 411 15.58 -2.49 -27.04
CA ASP A 411 16.33 -3.61 -27.57
C ASP A 411 15.77 -4.97 -27.12
N HIS A 412 14.67 -4.98 -26.35
CA HIS A 412 13.99 -6.19 -25.94
C HIS A 412 13.51 -6.98 -27.18
N PRO A 413 13.66 -8.32 -27.24
CA PRO A 413 13.38 -9.10 -28.45
C PRO A 413 11.95 -9.03 -28.98
N LEU A 414 10.99 -8.79 -28.09
CA LEU A 414 9.58 -8.59 -28.47
C LEU A 414 9.30 -7.20 -29.03
N LEU A 415 10.11 -6.20 -28.66
CA LEU A 415 9.89 -4.80 -29.00
C LEU A 415 10.81 -4.32 -30.13
N ALA A 416 12.04 -4.85 -30.21
CA ALA A 416 13.02 -4.51 -31.24
C ALA A 416 12.48 -4.71 -32.67
N PRO A 417 11.72 -5.79 -32.99
CA PRO A 417 11.12 -5.97 -34.32
C PRO A 417 10.03 -4.94 -34.65
N ALA A 418 9.41 -4.30 -33.64
CA ALA A 418 8.38 -3.28 -33.84
C ALA A 418 8.95 -1.99 -34.46
N PHE A 419 10.26 -1.75 -34.36
CA PHE A 419 10.90 -0.59 -34.97
C PHE A 419 11.24 -0.86 -36.44
N GLY A 420 10.35 -0.43 -37.33
CA GLY A 420 10.53 -0.55 -38.78
C GLY A 420 11.53 0.44 -39.40
N SER A 421 11.51 0.54 -40.73
CA SER A 421 12.35 1.49 -41.45
C SER A 421 12.05 2.93 -41.05
N GLY A 422 13.10 3.72 -40.75
CA GLY A 422 12.97 5.12 -40.31
C GLY A 422 13.30 5.33 -38.84
N TRP A 423 13.40 4.25 -38.06
CA TRP A 423 14.00 4.25 -36.73
C TRP A 423 15.49 3.93 -36.81
N SER A 424 16.28 4.58 -35.96
CA SER A 424 17.72 4.36 -35.86
C SER A 424 18.16 4.24 -34.41
N SER A 425 18.88 3.16 -34.10
CA SER A 425 19.47 2.94 -32.79
C SER A 425 20.60 3.95 -32.56
N VAL A 426 20.46 4.79 -31.56
CA VAL A 426 21.49 5.73 -31.12
C VAL A 426 21.95 5.37 -29.73
N ILE A 427 23.21 4.95 -29.62
CA ILE A 427 23.88 4.79 -28.33
C ILE A 427 24.35 6.19 -27.90
N ASP A 428 23.77 6.76 -26.84
CA ASP A 428 24.25 8.04 -26.31
C ASP A 428 25.60 7.84 -25.60
N THR A 429 26.69 8.11 -26.34
CA THR A 429 28.07 8.00 -25.84
C THR A 429 28.60 9.31 -25.24
N SER A 430 27.78 10.35 -25.07
CA SER A 430 28.23 11.72 -24.79
C SER A 430 28.83 11.97 -23.39
N THR A 431 29.05 10.95 -22.56
CA THR A 431 29.80 11.10 -21.29
C THR A 431 31.32 10.90 -21.45
N LYS A 432 31.98 11.76 -22.24
CA LYS A 432 33.42 12.02 -22.10
C LYS A 432 33.63 13.35 -21.36
N GLU A 433 34.36 13.23 -20.26
CA GLU A 433 34.76 14.30 -19.33
C GLU A 433 35.09 15.64 -20.00
N GLY A 434 34.38 16.70 -19.58
CA GLY A 434 34.94 18.06 -19.62
C GLY A 434 34.18 19.11 -20.43
N SER A 435 33.00 19.54 -19.99
CA SER A 435 32.66 20.97 -19.96
C SER A 435 31.57 21.26 -18.93
N LYS A 436 31.72 22.39 -18.23
CA LYS A 436 30.93 22.81 -17.07
C LYS A 436 29.51 23.24 -17.49
N LEU A 437 28.60 22.28 -17.56
CA LEU A 437 27.15 22.41 -17.32
C LEU A 437 26.63 21.06 -16.81
N ALA A 438 27.29 20.53 -15.77
CA ALA A 438 26.92 19.28 -15.13
C ALA A 438 25.79 19.53 -14.11
N LYS A 439 24.54 19.29 -14.53
CA LYS A 439 23.49 18.80 -13.62
C LYS A 439 23.28 17.33 -14.02
N SER A 440 23.35 16.46 -13.02
CA SER A 440 23.62 15.03 -13.08
C SER A 440 22.78 14.24 -14.09
N VAL A 441 23.45 13.59 -15.03
CA VAL A 441 22.98 12.29 -15.53
C VAL A 441 23.46 11.27 -14.49
N SER A 442 22.52 10.67 -13.76
CA SER A 442 22.79 9.53 -12.88
C SER A 442 23.35 8.39 -13.72
N LYS A 443 24.38 7.76 -13.17
CA LYS A 443 25.27 6.84 -13.87
C LYS A 443 24.75 5.40 -13.80
N SER A 444 23.50 5.19 -14.22
CA SER A 444 22.84 3.87 -14.16
C SER A 444 21.69 3.72 -15.16
N ALA A 445 22.01 3.81 -16.45
CA ALA A 445 21.47 2.86 -17.40
C ALA A 445 22.69 2.21 -18.07
N SER A 446 22.51 1.00 -18.56
CA SER A 446 23.34 0.30 -19.54
C SER A 446 23.68 1.22 -20.72
N ASN A 447 24.35 0.74 -21.76
CA ASN A 447 24.53 1.52 -22.98
C ASN A 447 23.17 1.74 -23.68
N GLY A 448 22.28 2.55 -23.10
CA GLY A 448 20.91 2.78 -23.54
C GLY A 448 20.92 3.13 -25.01
N ILE A 449 20.49 2.16 -25.80
CA ILE A 449 20.16 2.39 -27.19
C ILE A 449 18.86 3.17 -27.11
N VAL A 450 18.81 4.32 -27.76
CA VAL A 450 17.59 5.10 -27.93
C VAL A 450 17.23 5.04 -29.40
N GLN A 451 16.00 4.67 -29.75
CA GLN A 451 15.55 4.67 -31.14
C GLN A 451 15.15 6.10 -31.51
N ILE A 452 15.72 6.63 -32.59
CA ILE A 452 15.42 7.96 -33.12
C ILE A 452 14.71 7.83 -34.46
N ALA A 453 13.57 8.50 -34.57
CA ALA A 453 12.89 8.76 -35.82
C ALA A 453 13.09 10.21 -36.28
N ASP A 454 13.52 10.39 -37.54
CA ASP A 454 13.72 11.71 -38.17
C ASP A 454 12.45 12.16 -38.93
N GLY A 455 11.41 12.51 -38.18
CA GLY A 455 10.19 13.17 -38.70
C GLY A 455 9.06 12.22 -39.18
N PRO A 456 7.99 12.78 -39.81
CA PRO A 456 6.72 12.09 -40.11
C PRO A 456 6.77 11.08 -41.27
N GLY A 457 7.89 10.38 -41.44
CA GLY A 457 8.08 9.32 -42.42
C GLY A 457 8.67 8.03 -41.84
N ALA A 458 8.84 7.96 -40.52
CA ALA A 458 9.18 6.71 -39.84
C ALA A 458 7.98 5.76 -39.86
N ALA A 459 8.25 4.46 -39.97
CA ALA A 459 7.21 3.45 -39.79
C ALA A 459 6.61 3.53 -38.39
N ASP A 460 5.33 3.19 -38.27
CA ASP A 460 4.67 3.03 -36.98
C ASP A 460 5.38 1.96 -36.15
N VAL A 461 5.40 2.14 -34.83
CA VAL A 461 5.86 1.12 -33.89
C VAL A 461 4.64 0.38 -33.37
N GLU A 462 4.54 -0.90 -33.69
CA GLU A 462 3.39 -1.74 -33.40
C GLU A 462 3.81 -2.98 -32.60
N PHE A 463 3.12 -3.26 -31.49
CA PHE A 463 3.36 -4.46 -30.67
C PHE A 463 2.11 -4.83 -29.86
N ASP A 464 1.99 -6.11 -29.53
CA ASP A 464 0.92 -6.62 -28.68
C ASP A 464 1.37 -6.69 -27.22
N PHE A 465 0.44 -6.52 -26.28
CA PHE A 465 0.71 -6.61 -24.84
C PHE A 465 -0.49 -7.11 -24.03
N THR A 466 -0.25 -7.61 -22.82
CA THR A 466 -1.28 -8.06 -21.87
C THR A 466 -1.03 -7.38 -20.52
N GLY A 467 -2.00 -6.59 -20.07
CA GLY A 467 -1.93 -5.80 -18.84
C GLY A 467 -3.01 -4.71 -18.81
N SER A 468 -3.33 -4.21 -17.62
CA SER A 468 -4.32 -3.14 -17.44
C SER A 468 -3.76 -1.74 -17.71
N ILE A 469 -2.43 -1.61 -17.75
CA ILE A 469 -1.70 -0.37 -17.99
C ILE A 469 -0.53 -0.63 -18.95
N ILE A 470 -0.31 0.27 -19.89
CA ILE A 470 0.91 0.37 -20.71
C ILE A 470 1.47 1.78 -20.65
N ALA A 471 2.77 1.99 -20.43
CA ALA A 471 3.40 3.30 -20.45
C ALA A 471 4.62 3.37 -21.36
N LEU A 472 4.67 4.41 -22.19
CA LEU A 472 5.83 4.69 -23.04
C LEU A 472 6.83 5.56 -22.30
N GLN A 473 8.09 5.14 -22.25
CA GLN A 473 9.21 5.98 -21.83
C GLN A 473 9.83 6.67 -23.03
N THR A 474 9.82 8.00 -23.01
CA THR A 474 10.34 8.84 -24.10
C THR A 474 11.34 9.87 -23.58
N VAL A 475 12.13 10.44 -24.50
CA VAL A 475 13.02 11.57 -24.22
C VAL A 475 12.58 12.78 -25.05
N ILE A 476 12.32 13.92 -24.39
CA ILE A 476 11.94 15.17 -25.07
C ILE A 476 13.21 16.02 -25.29
N GLU A 477 13.48 16.40 -26.54
CA GLU A 477 14.56 17.34 -26.89
C GLU A 477 14.13 18.31 -28.00
N GLY A 478 14.20 19.62 -27.73
CA GLY A 478 14.15 20.66 -28.78
C GLY A 478 12.88 20.62 -29.64
N ASP A 479 13.03 20.65 -30.97
CA ASP A 479 11.95 20.46 -31.95
C ASP A 479 11.38 19.03 -31.78
N ALA A 480 10.51 18.84 -30.79
CA ALA A 480 10.01 17.53 -30.43
C ALA A 480 8.95 17.05 -31.43
N ALA A 481 8.83 15.74 -31.57
CA ALA A 481 7.80 15.12 -32.40
C ALA A 481 6.39 15.33 -31.83
N ILE A 482 5.42 15.41 -32.73
CA ILE A 482 4.01 15.19 -32.46
C ILE A 482 3.74 13.74 -32.86
N TYR A 483 3.19 12.95 -31.95
CA TYR A 483 2.91 11.54 -32.21
C TYR A 483 1.58 11.13 -31.59
N ASP A 484 0.94 10.16 -32.22
CA ASP A 484 -0.22 9.48 -31.69
C ASP A 484 0.24 8.19 -31.00
N PHE A 485 -0.23 7.97 -29.78
CA PHE A 485 -0.15 6.68 -29.10
C PHE A 485 -1.55 6.09 -29.06
N CYS A 486 -1.73 4.99 -29.78
CA CYS A 486 -2.99 4.30 -29.92
C CYS A 486 -2.93 2.94 -29.24
N VAL A 487 -4.01 2.57 -28.55
CA VAL A 487 -4.22 1.22 -28.00
C VAL A 487 -5.54 0.69 -28.53
N THR A 488 -5.51 -0.53 -29.07
CA THR A 488 -6.70 -1.26 -29.51
C THR A 488 -6.95 -2.41 -28.53
N PRO A 489 -7.96 -2.31 -27.65
CA PRO A 489 -8.36 -3.42 -26.80
C PRO A 489 -8.80 -4.63 -27.62
N ASN A 490 -8.71 -5.85 -27.07
CA ASN A 490 -9.11 -7.05 -27.79
C ASN A 490 -10.57 -6.97 -28.26
N GLY A 491 -10.81 -7.02 -29.57
CA GLY A 491 -12.17 -6.86 -30.13
C GLY A 491 -12.77 -5.45 -30.02
N GLY A 492 -12.02 -4.47 -29.49
CA GLY A 492 -12.40 -3.08 -29.34
C GLY A 492 -12.06 -2.21 -30.56
N SER A 493 -12.39 -0.92 -30.46
CA SER A 493 -11.92 0.10 -31.42
C SER A 493 -10.59 0.69 -30.95
N GLU A 494 -9.77 1.15 -31.88
CA GLU A 494 -8.52 1.82 -31.57
C GLU A 494 -8.76 3.15 -30.85
N ILE A 495 -8.10 3.35 -29.72
CA ILE A 495 -8.18 4.56 -28.91
C ILE A 495 -6.85 5.29 -28.99
N CYS A 496 -6.83 6.45 -29.65
CA CYS A 496 -5.61 7.22 -29.89
C CYS A 496 -5.53 8.48 -29.03
N GLN A 497 -4.32 8.78 -28.56
CA GLN A 497 -3.97 10.02 -27.89
C GLN A 497 -2.81 10.71 -28.61
N THR A 498 -3.05 11.93 -29.09
CA THR A 498 -2.01 12.77 -29.69
C THR A 498 -1.22 13.48 -28.60
N PHE A 499 0.09 13.26 -28.58
CA PHE A 499 1.04 13.97 -27.75
C PHE A 499 1.80 15.00 -28.58
N ASP A 500 1.54 16.27 -28.31
CA ASP A 500 2.29 17.39 -28.89
C ASP A 500 3.42 17.82 -27.96
N ASN A 501 4.59 17.21 -28.12
CA ASN A 501 5.76 17.59 -27.33
C ASN A 501 6.34 18.97 -27.75
N SER A 502 5.89 19.58 -28.86
CA SER A 502 6.27 20.96 -29.21
C SER A 502 5.65 21.99 -28.24
N LEU A 503 4.58 21.58 -27.55
CA LEU A 503 3.93 22.19 -26.38
C LEU A 503 4.93 22.68 -25.31
N GLY A 504 5.86 21.79 -24.98
CA GLY A 504 6.84 21.97 -23.91
C GLY A 504 8.15 22.49 -24.44
N PHE A 505 8.29 23.82 -24.60
CA PHE A 505 9.53 24.47 -25.05
C PHE A 505 10.67 24.30 -24.02
N VAL A 506 11.25 23.12 -23.91
CA VAL A 506 12.42 22.90 -23.06
C VAL A 506 13.70 23.15 -23.82
N LYS A 507 14.46 24.14 -23.33
CA LYS A 507 15.85 24.41 -23.77
C LYS A 507 16.83 23.29 -23.39
N LYS A 508 16.36 22.23 -22.72
CA LYS A 508 17.17 21.10 -22.22
C LYS A 508 16.44 19.80 -22.52
N ARG A 509 17.21 18.77 -22.85
CA ARG A 509 16.73 17.41 -22.98
C ARG A 509 16.14 16.93 -21.65
N ILE A 510 14.94 16.36 -21.69
CA ILE A 510 14.26 15.71 -20.56
C ILE A 510 14.20 14.23 -20.86
N PHE A 511 14.75 13.41 -19.97
CA PHE A 511 14.66 11.96 -20.02
C PHE A 511 13.47 11.49 -19.18
N ASP A 512 13.10 10.22 -19.34
CA ASP A 512 12.13 9.55 -18.47
C ASP A 512 10.72 10.19 -18.51
N VAL A 513 10.28 10.57 -19.72
CA VAL A 513 8.95 11.13 -19.97
C VAL A 513 7.98 9.97 -20.22
N PHE A 514 7.12 9.70 -19.24
CA PHE A 514 6.17 8.58 -19.27
C PHE A 514 4.79 8.97 -19.77
N ARG A 515 4.25 8.18 -20.70
CA ARG A 515 2.88 8.32 -21.23
C ARG A 515 2.12 7.01 -21.08
N PRO A 516 1.40 6.77 -19.97
CA PRO A 516 0.58 5.61 -19.77
C PRO A 516 -0.79 5.70 -20.44
N PHE A 517 -1.26 4.51 -20.74
CA PHE A 517 -2.60 4.15 -21.12
C PHE A 517 -3.11 3.15 -20.07
N SER A 518 -4.19 3.44 -19.35
CA SER A 518 -4.75 2.59 -18.29
C SER A 518 -6.22 2.23 -18.57
N GLY A 519 -6.81 1.40 -17.71
CA GLY A 519 -8.21 0.96 -17.80
C GLY A 519 -8.43 -0.14 -18.84
N LEU A 520 -7.39 -0.91 -19.15
CA LEU A 520 -7.46 -2.06 -20.05
C LEU A 520 -7.77 -3.33 -19.25
N ASP A 521 -8.37 -4.35 -19.88
CA ASP A 521 -8.56 -5.65 -19.22
C ASP A 521 -7.20 -6.36 -19.08
N PRO A 522 -6.72 -6.66 -17.85
CA PRO A 522 -5.41 -7.28 -17.66
C PRO A 522 -5.27 -8.68 -18.26
N ASN A 523 -6.38 -9.35 -18.62
CA ASN A 523 -6.38 -10.72 -19.14
C ASN A 523 -6.48 -10.80 -20.66
N GLU A 524 -6.65 -9.67 -21.33
CA GLU A 524 -6.78 -9.61 -22.79
C GLU A 524 -5.48 -9.19 -23.48
N VAL A 525 -5.35 -9.56 -24.76
CA VAL A 525 -4.25 -9.10 -25.61
C VAL A 525 -4.66 -7.81 -26.29
N HIS A 526 -3.95 -6.74 -25.97
CA HIS A 526 -4.15 -5.40 -26.54
C HIS A 526 -3.08 -5.13 -27.60
N HIS A 527 -3.41 -4.29 -28.57
CA HIS A 527 -2.47 -3.87 -29.61
C HIS A 527 -2.09 -2.40 -29.42
N ALA A 528 -0.80 -2.10 -29.28
CA ALA A 528 -0.27 -0.73 -29.21
C ALA A 528 0.30 -0.29 -30.55
N ARG A 529 -0.07 0.91 -31.03
CA ARG A 529 0.53 1.58 -32.20
C ARG A 529 1.02 2.98 -31.84
N ILE A 530 2.23 3.31 -32.24
CA ILE A 530 2.82 4.65 -32.07
C ILE A 530 3.15 5.23 -33.44
N SER A 531 2.53 6.36 -33.77
CA SER A 531 2.62 7.00 -35.09
C SER A 531 3.13 8.44 -34.98
N ILE A 532 4.23 8.77 -35.63
CA ILE A 532 4.76 10.15 -35.63
C ILE A 532 4.02 10.97 -36.68
N THR A 533 3.11 11.84 -36.23
CA THR A 533 2.21 12.61 -37.10
C THR A 533 2.76 13.99 -37.47
N GLY A 534 3.78 14.50 -36.78
CA GLY A 534 4.40 15.78 -37.08
C GLY A 534 5.61 16.11 -36.20
N GLY A 535 6.10 17.36 -36.29
CA GLY A 535 7.20 17.84 -35.45
C GLY A 535 8.60 17.34 -35.87
N GLY A 536 9.54 17.39 -34.93
CA GLY A 536 10.94 16.97 -35.16
C GLY A 536 11.23 15.55 -34.69
N ARG A 537 12.25 15.35 -33.84
CA ARG A 537 12.73 14.00 -33.48
C ARG A 537 11.96 13.42 -32.30
N MET A 538 11.63 12.13 -32.38
CA MET A 538 11.16 11.34 -31.24
C MET A 538 12.29 10.44 -30.75
N PHE A 539 12.42 10.34 -29.43
CA PHE A 539 13.32 9.41 -28.77
C PHE A 539 12.48 8.46 -27.92
N PHE A 540 12.63 7.18 -28.19
CA PHE A 540 11.91 6.12 -27.50
C PHE A 540 12.93 5.28 -26.71
N ASP A 541 12.67 5.07 -25.42
CA ASP A 541 13.63 4.50 -24.46
C ASP A 541 13.13 3.21 -23.78
N GLY A 542 11.82 3.01 -23.67
CA GLY A 542 11.26 1.78 -23.11
C GLY A 542 9.73 1.74 -23.08
N VAL A 543 9.19 0.59 -22.70
CA VAL A 543 7.77 0.33 -22.48
C VAL A 543 7.59 -0.31 -21.12
N TYR A 544 6.64 0.17 -20.32
CA TYR A 544 6.22 -0.46 -19.08
C TYR A 544 4.81 -1.04 -19.24
N ILE A 545 4.55 -2.23 -18.70
CA ILE A 545 3.23 -2.85 -18.67
C ILE A 545 2.93 -3.25 -17.22
N GLY A 546 1.78 -2.81 -16.72
CA GLY A 546 1.28 -3.05 -15.37
C GLY A 546 -0.08 -3.75 -15.35
N ILE A 547 -0.42 -4.40 -14.25
CA ILE A 547 -1.72 -5.06 -14.02
C ILE A 547 -2.56 -4.39 -12.93
N GLU A 548 -1.97 -3.50 -12.13
CA GLU A 548 -2.67 -2.84 -11.03
C GLU A 548 -3.48 -1.66 -11.56
N SER A 549 -4.80 -1.82 -11.66
CA SER A 549 -5.72 -0.68 -11.72
C SER A 549 -5.91 -0.10 -10.31
N PRO A 550 -6.30 1.18 -10.15
CA PRO A 550 -6.84 1.65 -8.88
C PRO A 550 -7.97 0.71 -8.44
N THR A 551 -7.88 0.15 -7.24
CA THR A 551 -8.89 -0.78 -6.71
C THR A 551 -9.97 -0.06 -5.92
N GLU A 552 -9.68 1.13 -5.37
CA GLU A 552 -10.64 1.89 -4.58
C GLU A 552 -11.32 2.98 -5.40
N THR A 553 -12.65 2.94 -5.40
CA THR A 553 -13.52 3.97 -5.97
C THR A 553 -13.77 5.04 -4.92
N LEU A 554 -13.36 6.29 -5.21
CA LEU A 554 -13.62 7.41 -4.32
C LEU A 554 -15.10 7.80 -4.35
N ALA A 555 -15.70 7.86 -3.16
CA ALA A 555 -17.05 8.38 -2.99
C ALA A 555 -17.11 9.92 -3.16
N ALA A 556 -18.31 10.49 -3.29
CA ALA A 556 -18.46 11.94 -3.20
C ALA A 556 -18.01 12.44 -1.82
N GLY A 557 -17.10 13.41 -1.81
CA GLY A 557 -16.40 13.82 -0.61
C GLY A 557 -15.33 14.85 -0.90
N THR A 558 -14.70 15.36 0.14
CA THR A 558 -13.51 16.20 0.02
C THR A 558 -12.36 15.46 0.65
N PHE A 559 -11.33 15.21 -0.15
CA PHE A 559 -10.16 14.46 0.21
C PHE A 559 -8.98 15.44 0.30
N ASP A 560 -8.23 15.39 1.39
CA ASP A 560 -7.04 16.21 1.62
C ASP A 560 -5.76 15.35 1.73
N ASN A 561 -4.63 15.94 2.13
CA ASN A 561 -3.35 15.23 2.18
C ASN A 561 -3.35 13.97 3.08
N GLU A 562 -4.26 13.85 4.04
CA GLU A 562 -4.27 12.78 5.04
C GLU A 562 -5.16 11.59 4.62
N GLU A 563 -6.17 11.82 3.79
CA GLU A 563 -7.15 10.81 3.36
C GLU A 563 -6.79 10.12 2.02
N PHE A 564 -5.63 10.43 1.44
CA PHE A 564 -5.26 10.02 0.08
C PHE A 564 -4.70 8.59 -0.08
N HIS A 565 -4.75 7.75 0.96
CA HIS A 565 -4.34 6.35 0.86
C HIS A 565 -5.20 5.55 -0.16
N ALA A 566 -6.42 6.01 -0.45
CA ALA A 566 -7.34 5.45 -1.43
C ALA A 566 -7.00 5.77 -2.90
N LEU A 567 -5.93 6.55 -3.14
CA LEU A 567 -5.57 7.03 -4.47
C LEU A 567 -4.38 6.27 -5.03
N ASN A 568 -4.66 5.39 -6.00
CA ASN A 568 -3.61 4.63 -6.67
C ASN A 568 -2.77 5.57 -7.56
N TYR A 569 -1.59 5.91 -7.06
CA TYR A 569 -0.63 6.79 -7.70
C TYR A 569 0.13 6.04 -8.82
N ASN A 570 -0.59 5.65 -9.87
CA ASN A 570 -0.02 4.88 -10.98
C ASN A 570 0.90 5.67 -11.94
N GLY A 571 1.56 6.72 -11.47
CA GLY A 571 2.42 7.53 -12.36
C GLY A 571 3.27 8.61 -11.72
N GLY A 572 3.21 8.81 -10.41
CA GLY A 572 4.13 9.71 -9.72
C GLY A 572 5.43 9.01 -9.37
N VAL A 573 6.31 8.76 -10.33
CA VAL A 573 7.70 8.39 -10.03
C VAL A 573 8.27 9.47 -9.11
N ILE A 574 8.43 9.15 -7.82
CA ILE A 574 9.25 9.96 -6.91
C ILE A 574 10.69 9.72 -7.32
N PHE A 575 11.17 10.50 -8.29
CA PHE A 575 12.59 10.59 -8.59
C PHE A 575 13.29 11.22 -7.37
N ASP A 576 13.76 10.40 -6.41
CA ASP A 576 14.94 10.84 -5.68
C ASP A 576 16.06 10.93 -6.71
N ASN A 577 16.71 12.09 -6.74
CA ASN A 577 17.83 12.41 -7.63
C ASN A 577 19.09 11.56 -7.37
N ARG A 578 18.95 10.44 -6.65
CA ARG A 578 20.02 9.55 -6.22
C ARG A 578 19.86 8.12 -6.71
N GLU A 579 18.65 7.62 -7.00
CA GLU A 579 18.42 6.24 -7.43
C GLU A 579 17.32 6.22 -8.50
N SER A 580 17.72 6.00 -9.76
CA SER A 580 16.88 6.04 -10.96
C SER A 580 16.26 4.66 -11.24
N ARG A 581 15.15 4.31 -10.57
CA ARG A 581 14.41 3.07 -10.85
C ARG A 581 12.90 3.23 -10.67
N PHE A 582 12.17 2.47 -11.49
CA PHE A 582 10.80 2.04 -11.21
C PHE A 582 10.85 1.10 -10.01
N GLY A 583 10.35 1.54 -8.86
CA GLY A 583 9.80 0.61 -7.89
C GLY A 583 8.29 0.65 -8.07
N THR A 584 7.70 -0.46 -8.51
CA THR A 584 6.27 -0.75 -8.29
C THR A 584 6.00 -1.10 -6.82
N GLU A 585 7.02 -1.04 -5.96
CA GLU A 585 6.80 -1.12 -4.52
C GLU A 585 5.88 0.03 -4.09
N ASN A 586 4.89 -0.35 -3.27
CA ASN A 586 4.06 0.38 -2.31
C ASN A 586 4.76 1.49 -1.51
N TRP A 587 5.53 2.36 -2.17
CA TRP A 587 6.35 3.39 -1.54
C TRP A 587 5.50 4.50 -0.93
N VAL A 588 4.27 4.65 -1.44
CA VAL A 588 3.24 5.56 -0.89
C VAL A 588 2.32 4.83 0.08
N HIS A 589 1.97 3.56 -0.15
CA HIS A 589 1.11 2.79 0.77
C HIS A 589 1.72 2.61 2.17
N ASN A 590 3.06 2.56 2.28
CA ASN A 590 3.73 2.30 3.57
C ASN A 590 4.39 3.53 4.23
N GLN A 591 4.16 4.76 3.74
CA GLN A 591 4.61 5.97 4.43
C GLN A 591 3.43 6.89 4.75
N THR A 592 2.87 6.74 5.94
CA THR A 592 2.05 7.78 6.57
C THR A 592 2.89 9.06 6.70
N GLY A 593 2.41 10.18 6.14
CA GLY A 593 3.00 11.52 6.35
C GLY A 593 3.74 12.19 5.17
N ILE A 594 3.73 11.66 3.94
CA ILE A 594 4.19 12.43 2.76
C ILE A 594 3.03 13.29 2.24
N THR A 595 3.18 14.61 2.25
CA THR A 595 2.15 15.52 1.74
C THR A 595 2.06 15.51 0.20
N LEU A 596 0.88 15.75 -0.39
CA LEU A 596 0.70 15.84 -1.85
C LEU A 596 1.60 16.90 -2.48
N SER A 597 1.87 17.98 -1.73
CA SER A 597 2.82 19.02 -2.10
C SER A 597 4.27 18.53 -2.23
N GLU A 598 4.66 17.50 -1.49
CA GLU A 598 5.98 16.88 -1.59
C GLU A 598 6.07 15.90 -2.76
N ILE A 599 5.00 15.18 -3.07
CA ILE A 599 4.90 14.31 -4.25
C ILE A 599 4.95 15.18 -5.52
N ALA A 600 4.09 16.20 -5.57
CA ALA A 600 4.01 17.22 -6.63
C ALA A 600 5.37 17.86 -6.98
N ARG A 601 6.16 18.23 -5.97
CA ARG A 601 7.47 18.89 -6.18
C ARG A 601 8.53 18.00 -6.82
N LYS A 602 8.36 16.67 -6.77
CA LYS A 602 9.33 15.70 -7.28
C LYS A 602 9.02 15.26 -8.72
N VAL A 603 7.80 15.49 -9.21
CA VAL A 603 7.45 15.30 -10.62
C VAL A 603 8.12 16.42 -11.44
N THR A 604 9.15 16.07 -12.21
CA THR A 604 9.96 17.04 -12.99
C THR A 604 9.88 16.82 -14.51
N ALA A 605 8.96 15.97 -14.97
CA ALA A 605 8.79 15.63 -16.38
C ALA A 605 7.31 15.64 -16.79
N ALA A 606 7.08 15.77 -18.10
CA ALA A 606 5.74 15.67 -18.67
C ALA A 606 5.28 14.19 -18.58
N GLY A 607 4.13 13.95 -17.98
CA GLY A 607 3.57 12.61 -17.72
C GLY A 607 2.37 12.68 -16.78
N PRO A 608 1.56 11.62 -16.64
CA PRO A 608 0.54 11.56 -15.62
C PRO A 608 1.15 11.46 -14.27
N PHE A 609 0.54 12.18 -13.35
CA PHE A 609 0.94 12.15 -11.96
C PHE A 609 -0.20 11.67 -11.06
N LEU A 610 -1.43 11.58 -11.56
CA LEU A 610 -2.58 11.19 -10.76
C LEU A 610 -3.59 10.39 -11.59
N GLN A 611 -3.97 9.23 -11.08
CA GLN A 611 -5.06 8.41 -11.58
C GLN A 611 -5.95 8.00 -10.40
N PHE A 612 -7.27 7.99 -10.61
CA PHE A 612 -8.20 7.52 -9.58
C PHE A 612 -9.55 7.09 -10.13
N ASN A 613 -10.22 6.19 -9.42
CA ASN A 613 -11.61 5.87 -9.70
C ASN A 613 -12.52 6.74 -8.84
N MET A 614 -13.67 7.13 -9.37
CA MET A 614 -14.73 7.81 -8.65
C MET A 614 -16.06 7.11 -8.89
N GLN A 615 -16.97 7.20 -7.92
CA GLN A 615 -18.27 6.53 -7.98
C GLN A 615 -19.09 6.94 -9.22
N ALA A 616 -19.92 6.02 -9.71
CA ALA A 616 -20.72 6.18 -10.93
C ALA A 616 -21.67 7.39 -10.99
N ASP A 617 -22.04 7.97 -9.84
CA ASP A 617 -22.88 9.16 -9.80
C ASP A 617 -22.06 10.45 -9.72
N ALA A 618 -20.72 10.39 -9.65
CA ALA A 618 -19.88 11.58 -9.61
C ALA A 618 -20.02 12.40 -10.89
N ASN A 619 -20.32 13.69 -10.76
CA ASN A 619 -20.61 14.59 -11.89
C ASN A 619 -19.72 15.83 -11.95
N SER A 620 -18.96 16.12 -10.90
CA SER A 620 -17.93 17.15 -10.93
C SER A 620 -16.80 16.89 -9.95
N VAL A 621 -15.61 17.33 -10.33
CA VAL A 621 -14.41 17.31 -9.51
C VAL A 621 -13.90 18.74 -9.39
N SER A 622 -13.77 19.22 -8.15
CA SER A 622 -13.19 20.50 -7.80
C SER A 622 -11.80 20.30 -7.21
N TRP A 623 -10.87 21.16 -7.60
CA TRP A 623 -9.46 20.98 -7.34
C TRP A 623 -8.82 22.25 -6.79
N LEU A 624 -8.42 22.22 -5.52
CA LEU A 624 -7.74 23.33 -4.87
C LEU A 624 -6.22 23.21 -5.06
N ARG A 625 -5.65 24.16 -5.81
CA ARG A 625 -4.23 24.20 -6.18
C ARG A 625 -3.45 25.13 -5.27
N GLN A 626 -2.22 24.74 -4.93
CA GLN A 626 -1.27 25.59 -4.20
C GLN A 626 -0.37 26.31 -5.21
N ALA A 627 -0.77 27.51 -5.62
CA ALA A 627 -0.07 28.24 -6.68
C ALA A 627 1.44 28.40 -6.37
N SER A 628 2.28 27.87 -7.25
CA SER A 628 3.74 28.05 -7.20
C SER A 628 4.25 28.75 -8.47
N THR A 629 5.40 29.42 -8.37
CA THR A 629 6.06 30.06 -9.53
C THR A 629 6.60 29.07 -10.57
N LYS A 630 6.46 27.76 -10.32
CA LYS A 630 6.94 26.68 -11.19
C LYS A 630 5.83 25.69 -11.52
N ASP A 631 4.57 26.09 -11.46
CA ASP A 631 3.48 25.18 -11.81
C ASP A 631 3.47 24.90 -13.32
N SER A 632 3.10 23.67 -13.70
CA SER A 632 2.86 23.34 -15.11
C SER A 632 1.87 24.34 -15.70
N SER A 633 2.16 24.89 -16.87
CA SER A 633 1.23 25.80 -17.53
C SER A 633 0.05 25.06 -18.14
N ASN A 634 0.24 23.79 -18.54
CA ASN A 634 -0.79 23.02 -19.23
C ASN A 634 -0.87 21.60 -18.66
N ILE A 635 -2.09 21.14 -18.41
CA ILE A 635 -2.39 19.76 -18.08
C ILE A 635 -3.41 19.19 -19.06
N LEU A 636 -3.42 17.88 -19.20
CA LEU A 636 -4.49 17.12 -19.83
C LEU A 636 -5.24 16.37 -18.74
N ILE A 637 -6.56 16.44 -18.74
CA ILE A 637 -7.42 15.68 -17.84
C ILE A 637 -8.25 14.76 -18.71
N CYS A 638 -8.27 13.47 -18.39
CA CYS A 638 -9.13 12.49 -19.05
C CYS A 638 -10.09 11.86 -18.04
N VAL A 639 -11.31 11.56 -18.47
CA VAL A 639 -12.31 10.80 -17.70
C VAL A 639 -12.83 9.67 -18.58
N ASP A 640 -12.73 8.43 -18.12
CA ASP A 640 -13.13 7.21 -18.84
C ASP A 640 -12.49 7.10 -20.22
N ARG A 641 -11.16 7.27 -20.27
CA ARG A 641 -10.45 7.27 -21.55
C ARG A 641 -10.67 5.98 -22.35
N ASN A 642 -10.87 4.84 -21.68
CA ASN A 642 -11.13 3.54 -22.30
C ASN A 642 -12.53 3.42 -22.96
N ALA A 643 -13.51 4.26 -22.58
CA ALA A 643 -14.91 4.09 -22.97
C ALA A 643 -15.29 4.74 -24.33
N GLY A 644 -14.37 5.43 -25.02
CA GLY A 644 -14.73 6.37 -26.09
C GLY A 644 -13.98 6.22 -27.42
N VAL A 645 -14.75 5.95 -28.47
CA VAL A 645 -14.42 6.00 -29.91
C VAL A 645 -14.29 7.45 -30.41
N ASP A 646 -13.23 7.71 -31.17
CA ASP A 646 -13.04 8.82 -32.12
C ASP A 646 -12.89 10.26 -31.56
N SER A 647 -11.62 10.69 -31.46
CA SER A 647 -11.16 12.09 -31.39
C SER A 647 -11.63 12.93 -30.19
N VAL A 648 -10.83 12.93 -29.10
CA VAL A 648 -10.77 13.99 -28.07
C VAL A 648 -11.96 14.08 -27.09
N GLY A 649 -13.02 13.28 -27.23
CA GLY A 649 -14.23 13.42 -26.40
C GLY A 649 -14.02 13.30 -24.88
N ASN A 650 -13.11 12.44 -24.44
CA ASN A 650 -12.93 12.11 -23.02
C ASN A 650 -11.73 12.79 -22.36
N CYS A 651 -11.08 13.75 -23.04
CA CYS A 651 -9.96 14.47 -22.48
C CYS A 651 -10.03 15.98 -22.78
N ILE A 652 -9.68 16.81 -21.80
CA ILE A 652 -9.58 18.27 -21.94
C ILE A 652 -8.18 18.75 -21.61
N THR A 653 -7.68 19.73 -22.38
CA THR A 653 -6.43 20.44 -22.05
C THR A 653 -6.76 21.71 -21.31
N VAL A 654 -6.11 21.94 -20.16
CA VAL A 654 -6.35 23.08 -19.27
C VAL A 654 -5.07 23.89 -19.13
N ASP A 655 -5.15 25.19 -19.46
CA ASP A 655 -4.09 26.16 -19.14
C ASP A 655 -4.25 26.64 -17.70
N LEU A 656 -3.41 26.12 -16.82
CA LEU A 656 -3.43 26.40 -15.38
C LEU A 656 -3.01 27.83 -15.05
N LEU A 657 -2.34 28.56 -15.95
CA LEU A 657 -2.05 29.97 -15.73
C LEU A 657 -3.32 30.82 -15.83
N THR A 658 -4.34 30.34 -16.54
CA THR A 658 -5.60 31.06 -16.75
C THR A 658 -6.81 30.41 -16.07
N ALA A 659 -6.71 29.13 -15.71
CA ALA A 659 -7.76 28.41 -15.01
C ALA A 659 -8.02 28.97 -13.59
N PRO A 660 -9.27 28.96 -13.11
CA PRO A 660 -9.62 29.36 -11.75
C PRO A 660 -8.96 28.47 -10.68
N ASN A 661 -8.95 28.95 -9.43
CA ASN A 661 -8.52 28.18 -8.25
C ASN A 661 -9.56 28.38 -7.12
N PRO A 662 -10.34 27.35 -6.73
CA PRO A 662 -10.25 25.97 -7.22
C PRO A 662 -10.61 25.86 -8.71
N PHE A 663 -9.95 24.94 -9.40
CA PHE A 663 -10.29 24.55 -10.76
C PHE A 663 -11.37 23.47 -10.69
N VAL A 664 -12.45 23.61 -11.45
CA VAL A 664 -13.56 22.66 -11.44
C VAL A 664 -13.78 22.15 -12.86
N PHE A 665 -13.87 20.83 -13.01
CA PHE A 665 -14.33 20.17 -14.23
C PHE A 665 -15.53 19.28 -13.90
N ASN A 666 -16.47 19.19 -14.84
CA ASN A 666 -17.75 18.51 -14.67
C ASN A 666 -18.09 17.65 -15.89
N GLU A 667 -19.13 16.84 -15.77
CA GLU A 667 -19.62 15.94 -16.82
C GLU A 667 -19.75 16.62 -18.19
N ALA A 668 -20.23 17.88 -18.24
CA ALA A 668 -20.44 18.60 -19.49
C ALA A 668 -19.14 19.04 -20.19
N ASP A 669 -17.99 18.97 -19.50
CA ASP A 669 -16.68 19.23 -20.10
C ASP A 669 -16.19 18.03 -20.93
N PHE A 670 -16.83 16.86 -20.81
CA PHE A 670 -16.43 15.60 -21.46
C PHE A 670 -17.59 15.01 -22.28
N GLY A 671 -17.27 14.41 -23.41
CA GLY A 671 -18.25 13.83 -24.34
C GLY A 671 -18.74 12.43 -23.92
N GLY A 672 -18.02 11.74 -23.05
CA GLY A 672 -18.31 10.36 -22.64
C GLY A 672 -18.24 10.10 -21.13
N TRP A 673 -18.10 11.15 -20.30
CA TRP A 673 -18.41 11.03 -18.87
C TRP A 673 -19.93 10.87 -18.77
N SER A 674 -20.40 9.65 -18.46
CA SER A 674 -21.82 9.30 -18.40
C SER A 674 -22.17 8.75 -17.05
N SER A 675 -23.38 8.96 -16.52
CA SER A 675 -23.76 8.55 -15.16
C SER A 675 -23.90 7.03 -14.89
N SER A 676 -23.21 6.16 -15.63
CA SER A 676 -23.29 4.71 -15.47
C SER A 676 -21.91 4.07 -15.38
N GLY A 677 -21.67 3.34 -14.28
CA GLY A 677 -20.37 2.73 -13.97
C GLY A 677 -19.40 3.71 -13.31
N ASP A 678 -18.48 3.22 -12.49
CA ASP A 678 -17.45 4.05 -11.87
C ASP A 678 -16.56 4.70 -12.95
N HIS A 679 -16.10 5.92 -12.68
CA HIS A 679 -15.29 6.68 -13.63
C HIS A 679 -13.82 6.65 -13.27
N THR A 680 -12.94 6.46 -14.25
CA THR A 680 -11.49 6.62 -14.07
C THR A 680 -11.05 8.01 -14.52
N VAL A 681 -10.49 8.81 -13.62
CA VAL A 681 -9.83 10.09 -13.92
C VAL A 681 -8.33 9.88 -14.09
N GLU A 682 -7.76 10.52 -15.10
CA GLU A 682 -6.33 10.60 -15.31
C GLU A 682 -5.89 12.06 -15.54
N ILE A 683 -4.85 12.53 -14.83
CA ILE A 683 -4.34 13.89 -14.99
C ILE A 683 -2.85 13.88 -15.36
N PHE A 684 -2.54 14.53 -16.49
CA PHE A 684 -1.21 14.60 -17.10
C PHE A 684 -0.64 16.01 -17.08
N SER A 685 0.63 16.16 -16.67
CA SER A 685 1.38 17.37 -16.97
C SER A 685 1.87 17.35 -18.42
N LEU A 686 1.59 18.42 -19.16
CA LEU A 686 2.09 18.62 -20.52
C LEU A 686 3.40 19.43 -20.55
N THR A 687 3.95 19.81 -19.40
CA THR A 687 5.19 20.59 -19.29
C THR A 687 6.16 19.99 -18.26
N ASP A 688 7.38 20.53 -18.21
CA ASP A 688 8.47 20.09 -17.31
C ASP A 688 8.40 20.69 -15.90
N ALA A 689 7.28 21.33 -15.58
CA ALA A 689 7.07 22.02 -14.32
C ALA A 689 6.24 21.15 -13.37
N PRO A 690 6.61 21.10 -12.06
CA PRO A 690 5.83 20.38 -11.05
C PRO A 690 4.42 20.93 -10.97
N PHE A 691 3.47 20.13 -10.50
CA PHE A 691 2.09 20.56 -10.34
C PHE A 691 1.65 20.37 -8.89
N ASN A 692 1.39 21.46 -8.15
CA ASN A 692 1.10 21.39 -6.70
C ASN A 692 -0.40 21.48 -6.41
N PHE A 693 -0.90 20.52 -5.62
CA PHE A 693 -2.27 20.48 -5.16
C PHE A 693 -2.40 20.29 -3.66
N ASN A 694 -3.55 20.70 -3.13
CA ASN A 694 -3.84 20.67 -1.71
C ASN A 694 -5.05 19.79 -1.39
N GLN A 695 -6.08 19.79 -2.24
CA GLN A 695 -7.37 19.16 -1.94
C GLN A 695 -8.13 18.83 -3.23
N ILE A 696 -8.82 17.68 -3.25
CA ILE A 696 -9.74 17.26 -4.32
C ILE A 696 -11.12 17.07 -3.69
N THR A 697 -12.15 17.63 -4.32
CA THR A 697 -13.54 17.44 -3.92
C THR A 697 -14.30 16.78 -5.07
N ILE A 698 -14.90 15.62 -4.82
CA ILE A 698 -15.77 14.91 -5.75
C ILE A 698 -17.22 15.16 -5.34
N THR A 699 -18.07 15.51 -6.30
CA THR A 699 -19.50 15.73 -6.07
C THR A 699 -20.33 14.78 -6.92
N GLY A 700 -21.37 14.19 -6.30
CA GLY A 700 -22.32 13.28 -6.94
C GLY A 700 -23.60 13.97 -7.44
N GLY A 701 -24.14 13.46 -8.54
CA GLY A 701 -25.38 13.86 -9.19
C GLY A 701 -26.61 13.23 -8.55
N ALA A 702 -27.02 13.77 -7.40
CA ALA A 702 -28.39 13.72 -6.86
C ALA A 702 -29.26 12.49 -7.20
N GLY A 703 -28.82 11.29 -6.80
CA GLY A 703 -29.72 10.18 -6.49
C GLY A 703 -30.29 10.39 -5.10
N GLY A 704 -31.59 10.70 -4.99
CA GLY A 704 -32.27 11.04 -3.73
C GLY A 704 -32.36 9.90 -2.72
N VAL A 705 -31.26 9.57 -2.05
CA VAL A 705 -31.30 9.01 -0.69
C VAL A 705 -31.81 10.13 0.21
N PRO A 706 -32.78 9.89 1.13
CA PRO A 706 -33.07 10.84 2.17
C PRO A 706 -31.82 10.92 3.04
N GLY A 707 -30.98 11.91 2.77
CA GLY A 707 -29.95 12.31 3.71
C GLY A 707 -30.63 12.56 5.07
N PRO A 708 -29.93 12.33 6.19
CA PRO A 708 -30.38 12.85 7.47
C PRO A 708 -30.73 14.31 7.22
N GLY A 709 -32.00 14.67 7.45
CA GLY A 709 -32.59 15.90 6.94
C GLY A 709 -31.70 17.11 7.22
N PRO A 710 -31.75 18.16 6.39
CA PRO A 710 -30.82 19.28 6.49
C PRO A 710 -30.82 19.77 7.93
N GLY A 711 -29.75 19.41 8.65
CA GLY A 711 -29.37 20.12 9.85
C GLY A 711 -29.40 21.59 9.47
N PRO A 712 -29.99 22.46 10.30
CA PRO A 712 -30.18 23.85 9.95
C PRO A 712 -28.86 24.36 9.40
N THR A 713 -28.88 24.89 8.17
CA THR A 713 -27.79 25.71 7.63
C THR A 713 -27.21 26.50 8.79
N PRO A 714 -25.90 26.44 9.08
CA PRO A 714 -25.29 27.37 9.99
C PRO A 714 -25.53 28.74 9.36
N GLY A 715 -26.59 29.40 9.83
CA GLY A 715 -26.58 30.85 9.89
C GLY A 715 -25.25 31.22 10.58
N PRO A 716 -24.65 32.35 10.22
CA PRO A 716 -23.29 32.73 10.65
C PRO A 716 -23.18 32.99 12.18
N GLY A 717 -23.39 31.99 13.03
CA GLY A 717 -23.61 32.18 14.47
C GLY A 717 -23.51 30.95 15.37
N GLY A 718 -22.81 29.89 14.99
CA GLY A 718 -22.58 28.75 15.88
C GLY A 718 -21.43 27.84 15.45
N GLY A 719 -20.20 28.36 15.39
CA GLY A 719 -19.00 27.53 15.28
C GLY A 719 -18.77 26.78 16.60
N GLY A 720 -18.62 25.46 16.54
CA GLY A 720 -18.23 24.67 17.71
C GLY A 720 -16.86 25.13 18.22
N THR A 721 -16.79 25.49 19.49
CA THR A 721 -15.60 26.04 20.16
C THR A 721 -14.65 24.97 20.71
N THR A 722 -14.99 23.69 20.56
CA THR A 722 -14.27 22.55 21.13
C THR A 722 -13.33 21.91 20.11
N LEU A 723 -12.06 21.71 20.49
CA LEU A 723 -11.05 20.97 19.74
C LEU A 723 -11.23 19.46 19.97
N GLY A 724 -11.28 18.67 18.89
CA GLY A 724 -11.20 17.19 18.97
C GLY A 724 -9.76 16.72 19.07
N ALA A 725 -9.52 15.40 19.05
CA ALA A 725 -8.15 14.85 19.01
C ALA A 725 -7.38 15.29 17.76
N GLY A 726 -6.06 15.50 17.90
CA GLY A 726 -5.18 15.92 16.80
C GLY A 726 -4.22 17.04 17.19
N LEU A 727 -3.50 17.57 16.19
CA LEU A 727 -2.55 18.66 16.35
C LEU A 727 -3.07 19.94 15.67
N PHE A 728 -3.24 20.99 16.46
CA PHE A 728 -3.76 22.29 16.02
C PHE A 728 -2.62 23.31 15.99
N ASP A 729 -2.25 23.72 14.78
CA ASP A 729 -1.12 24.59 14.49
C ASP A 729 -1.52 25.86 13.70
N GLU A 730 -0.70 26.91 13.77
CA GLU A 730 -1.02 28.21 13.18
C GLU A 730 -0.81 28.33 11.68
N GLY A 731 -0.20 27.33 11.05
CA GLY A 731 0.01 27.27 9.59
C GLY A 731 -1.29 27.30 8.78
N ILE A 732 -2.42 27.00 9.42
CA ILE A 732 -3.79 27.06 8.86
C ILE A 732 -4.42 28.47 9.06
N GLY A 733 -3.65 29.40 9.63
CA GLY A 733 -4.12 30.69 10.11
C GLY A 733 -4.77 30.52 11.48
N PHE A 734 -4.41 31.36 12.44
CA PHE A 734 -5.17 31.55 13.70
C PHE A 734 -6.59 32.12 13.45
N ASP A 735 -7.22 31.78 12.32
CA ASP A 735 -8.66 31.81 12.10
C ASP A 735 -9.27 30.49 12.60
N LEU A 736 -8.83 30.03 13.78
CA LEU A 736 -9.60 29.15 14.66
C LEU A 736 -10.81 29.94 15.17
N SER A 737 -11.63 30.50 14.26
CA SER A 737 -12.63 31.53 14.53
C SER A 737 -13.69 31.02 15.51
N GLY A 738 -13.37 31.09 16.80
CA GLY A 738 -14.17 30.57 17.91
C GLY A 738 -13.48 29.53 18.81
N GLN A 739 -12.48 28.78 18.35
CA GLN A 739 -11.90 27.65 19.11
C GLN A 739 -10.73 28.06 20.02
N LEU A 740 -9.91 29.04 19.63
CA LEU A 740 -8.87 29.62 20.50
C LEU A 740 -9.13 31.11 20.72
N ASN A 741 -9.48 31.47 21.95
CA ASN A 741 -9.73 32.84 22.37
C ASN A 741 -8.49 33.45 23.03
N LEU A 742 -7.82 34.36 22.32
CA LEU A 742 -6.68 35.11 22.82
C LEU A 742 -7.16 36.44 23.42
N THR A 743 -7.03 36.60 24.73
CA THR A 743 -7.35 37.86 25.44
C THR A 743 -6.06 38.59 25.81
N GLY A 744 -5.93 39.84 25.36
CA GLY A 744 -4.77 40.69 25.66
C GLY A 744 -4.05 41.22 24.42
N SER A 745 -2.75 41.44 24.54
CA SER A 745 -1.86 41.98 23.49
C SER A 745 -1.06 40.87 22.79
N TRP A 746 -1.76 39.87 22.25
CA TRP A 746 -1.14 38.81 21.47
C TRP A 746 -0.70 39.30 20.08
N ILE A 747 0.50 38.91 19.67
CA ILE A 747 1.06 39.09 18.34
C ILE A 747 1.21 37.72 17.67
N GLN A 748 0.88 37.64 16.39
CA GLN A 748 1.12 36.46 15.57
C GLN A 748 2.38 36.73 14.73
N ASP A 749 3.46 35.96 14.93
CA ASP A 749 4.67 36.11 14.10
C ASP A 749 4.60 35.16 12.89
N THR A 750 3.94 35.60 11.82
CA THR A 750 3.90 34.87 10.54
C THR A 750 5.00 35.32 9.57
N GLY A 751 5.76 36.36 9.91
CA GLY A 751 6.56 37.12 8.95
C GLY A 751 7.93 36.51 8.62
N LYS A 752 8.44 35.59 9.45
CA LYS A 752 9.66 34.83 9.20
C LYS A 752 9.47 33.44 9.75
N LYS A 753 9.44 32.41 8.87
CA LYS A 753 9.44 31.00 9.25
C LYS A 753 10.36 30.78 10.45
N ALA A 754 9.78 30.72 11.64
CA ALA A 754 10.55 30.47 12.83
C ALA A 754 11.05 29.05 12.62
N LYS A 755 12.38 28.88 12.47
CA LYS A 755 13.00 27.60 12.04
C LYS A 755 12.68 26.40 12.94
N ARG A 756 11.95 26.64 14.02
CA ARG A 756 11.69 25.75 15.15
C ARG A 756 10.29 26.02 15.71
N ALA A 757 9.39 26.53 14.88
CA ALA A 757 7.97 26.49 15.10
C ALA A 757 7.40 25.37 14.23
N PHE A 758 6.35 24.72 14.70
CA PHE A 758 5.56 23.80 13.89
C PHE A 758 4.80 24.69 12.89
N GLY A 759 4.69 24.33 11.61
CA GLY A 759 4.10 25.21 10.58
C GLY A 759 4.87 26.50 10.21
N GLY A 760 5.65 27.08 11.11
CA GLY A 760 6.56 28.20 10.89
C GLY A 760 6.13 29.53 11.48
N GLY A 761 5.01 29.62 12.20
CA GLY A 761 4.53 30.78 12.95
C GLY A 761 4.49 30.51 14.47
N PHE A 762 3.89 31.39 15.26
CA PHE A 762 3.46 31.13 16.65
C PHE A 762 2.64 32.33 17.15
N ALA A 763 1.82 32.14 18.18
CA ALA A 763 1.22 33.22 18.95
C ALA A 763 2.13 33.62 20.11
N ALA A 764 2.35 34.91 20.33
CA ALA A 764 3.14 35.40 21.44
C ALA A 764 2.54 36.60 22.15
N THR A 765 2.82 36.74 23.44
CA THR A 765 2.53 37.95 24.22
C THR A 765 3.67 38.25 25.18
N ASP A 766 3.94 39.53 25.43
CA ASP A 766 4.89 40.00 26.44
C ASP A 766 4.24 40.71 27.64
N GLN A 767 2.90 40.69 27.71
CA GLN A 767 2.13 41.31 28.78
C GLN A 767 1.71 40.26 29.82
N ASN A 768 2.10 40.48 31.08
CA ASN A 768 1.65 39.67 32.21
C ASN A 768 0.13 39.80 32.36
N GLY A 769 -0.55 38.67 32.50
CA GLY A 769 -2.01 38.56 32.65
C GLY A 769 -2.76 38.34 31.34
N ASP A 770 -2.10 38.38 30.20
CA ASP A 770 -2.70 37.96 28.93
C ASP A 770 -3.00 36.46 28.97
N THR A 771 -4.13 36.06 28.35
CA THR A 771 -4.60 34.68 28.37
C THR A 771 -4.88 34.12 26.98
N ALA A 772 -4.73 32.81 26.84
CA ALA A 772 -5.21 32.01 25.71
C ALA A 772 -6.18 30.95 26.25
N GLN A 773 -7.37 30.83 25.66
CA GLN A 773 -8.42 29.93 26.13
C GLN A 773 -8.95 29.06 25.00
N PHE A 774 -9.17 27.78 25.26
CA PHE A 774 -9.79 26.86 24.31
C PHE A 774 -10.57 25.79 25.07
N GLN A 775 -11.52 25.15 24.37
CA GLN A 775 -12.16 23.93 24.83
C GLN A 775 -11.60 22.75 24.07
N PHE A 776 -11.49 21.59 24.70
CA PHE A 776 -11.21 20.33 23.99
C PHE A 776 -12.05 19.19 24.54
N GLU A 777 -12.25 18.15 23.73
CA GLU A 777 -12.83 16.87 24.13
C GLU A 777 -11.75 15.79 24.03
N GLY A 778 -11.49 15.06 25.12
CA GLY A 778 -10.48 14.00 25.13
C GLY A 778 -9.96 13.64 26.53
N THR A 779 -8.89 12.85 26.58
CA THR A 779 -8.23 12.39 27.83
C THR A 779 -7.05 13.26 28.26
N GLY A 780 -6.72 14.28 27.46
CA GLY A 780 -5.64 15.19 27.74
C GLY A 780 -5.30 16.11 26.58
N PHE A 781 -4.31 16.96 26.81
CA PHE A 781 -3.80 17.90 25.81
C PHE A 781 -2.30 18.17 26.02
N GLY A 782 -1.62 18.62 24.97
CA GLY A 782 -0.23 19.04 24.97
C GLY A 782 -0.10 20.49 24.49
N LEU A 783 0.73 21.28 25.17
CA LEU A 783 1.09 22.63 24.73
C LEU A 783 2.49 22.60 24.13
N ILE A 784 2.60 22.89 22.84
CA ILE A 784 3.88 22.93 22.13
C ILE A 784 4.35 24.38 22.11
N MET A 785 5.59 24.59 22.55
CA MET A 785 6.11 25.94 22.78
C MET A 785 7.58 26.02 22.40
N ASN A 786 8.03 27.20 21.96
CA ASN A 786 9.44 27.46 21.76
C ASN A 786 10.08 27.93 23.07
N VAL A 787 11.00 27.16 23.65
CA VAL A 787 11.62 27.50 24.94
C VAL A 787 12.88 28.35 24.75
N SER A 788 12.85 29.61 25.21
CA SER A 788 13.94 30.58 25.03
C SER A 788 14.39 31.25 26.34
N LYS A 789 15.47 32.05 26.28
CA LYS A 789 15.97 32.78 27.45
C LYS A 789 15.11 33.98 27.85
N GLY A 790 14.32 34.49 26.90
CA GLY A 790 13.44 35.63 27.10
C GLY A 790 12.00 35.21 27.31
N ASN A 791 11.76 33.94 27.63
CA ASN A 791 10.41 33.42 27.76
C ASN A 791 9.84 33.62 29.16
N ALA A 792 8.52 33.79 29.23
CA ALA A 792 7.78 33.99 30.47
C ALA A 792 7.42 32.67 31.17
N ASN A 793 7.16 32.74 32.46
CA ASN A 793 6.39 31.68 33.12
C ASN A 793 4.93 31.72 32.62
N MET A 794 4.24 30.59 32.72
CA MET A 794 2.81 30.50 32.45
C MET A 794 2.10 29.75 33.57
N GLN A 795 0.80 29.99 33.71
CA GLN A 795 -0.09 29.16 34.51
C GLN A 795 -1.10 28.52 33.57
N VAL A 796 -1.22 27.20 33.62
CA VAL A 796 -2.19 26.44 32.82
C VAL A 796 -3.25 25.94 33.78
N CYS A 797 -4.48 26.43 33.62
CA CYS A 797 -5.64 25.97 34.37
C CYS A 797 -6.57 25.20 33.45
N TYR A 798 -7.09 24.07 33.91
CA TYR A 798 -8.09 23.28 33.19
C TYR A 798 -9.17 22.73 34.13
N GLU A 799 -10.40 22.62 33.64
CA GLU A 799 -11.55 22.09 34.39
C GLU A 799 -12.55 21.41 33.45
N PRO A 800 -13.28 20.37 33.90
CA PRO A 800 -14.41 19.84 33.14
C PRO A 800 -15.47 20.93 32.94
N THR A 801 -16.02 21.02 31.73
CA THR A 801 -16.93 22.10 31.32
C THR A 801 -18.18 22.09 32.21
N GLY A 802 -18.46 23.24 32.83
CA GLY A 802 -19.59 23.38 33.77
C GLY A 802 -19.31 22.91 35.21
N MET A 803 -18.09 22.51 35.54
CA MET A 803 -17.68 22.09 36.89
C MET A 803 -16.51 22.92 37.47
N PRO A 804 -16.65 24.24 37.68
CA PRO A 804 -15.55 25.12 38.07
C PRO A 804 -14.94 24.86 39.46
N ALA A 805 -15.60 24.04 40.28
CA ALA A 805 -15.06 23.62 41.57
C ALA A 805 -13.92 22.58 41.45
N GLN A 806 -13.68 22.05 40.24
CA GLN A 806 -12.65 21.05 39.94
C GLN A 806 -11.46 21.61 39.14
N GLN A 807 -11.29 22.92 39.12
CA GLN A 807 -10.17 23.56 38.42
C GLN A 807 -8.82 23.11 38.98
N VAL A 808 -7.95 22.62 38.10
CA VAL A 808 -6.56 22.31 38.39
C VAL A 808 -5.70 23.34 37.69
N CYS A 809 -4.73 23.94 38.40
CA CYS A 809 -3.81 24.92 37.85
C CYS A 809 -2.35 24.49 38.10
N GLU A 810 -1.54 24.51 37.05
CA GLU A 810 -0.10 24.25 37.11
C GLU A 810 0.71 25.48 36.68
N ASP A 811 1.65 25.91 37.52
CA ASP A 811 2.63 26.94 37.18
C ASP A 811 3.82 26.30 36.47
N LEU A 812 4.10 26.75 35.25
CA LEU A 812 5.15 26.21 34.39
C LEU A 812 6.17 27.28 34.01
N ALA A 813 7.44 26.90 34.01
CA ALA A 813 8.51 27.77 33.50
C ALA A 813 8.75 27.49 32.03
N THR A 814 8.67 28.50 31.16
CA THR A 814 9.07 28.35 29.74
C THR A 814 10.40 29.05 29.43
N SER A 815 11.07 29.60 30.45
CA SER A 815 12.41 30.19 30.35
C SER A 815 13.51 29.15 30.53
N ASN A 816 14.49 29.11 29.62
CA ASN A 816 15.72 28.33 29.78
C ASN A 816 16.95 29.17 30.16
N ASP A 817 16.75 30.32 30.84
CA ASP A 817 17.90 31.11 31.25
C ASP A 817 18.75 30.37 32.28
N LYS A 818 19.89 29.85 31.80
CA LYS A 818 20.93 29.21 32.61
C LYS A 818 21.42 30.04 33.79
N LYS A 819 21.14 31.35 33.84
CA LYS A 819 21.48 32.19 35.00
C LYS A 819 20.54 31.99 36.18
N ASN A 820 19.32 31.49 35.94
CA ASN A 820 18.33 31.22 37.00
C ASN A 820 17.70 29.81 36.83
N PRO A 821 18.51 28.74 36.80
CA PRO A 821 18.01 27.38 36.55
C PRO A 821 16.98 26.95 37.60
N THR A 822 17.10 27.48 38.82
CA THR A 822 16.23 27.17 39.97
C THR A 822 14.74 27.26 39.63
N ASN A 823 14.32 28.24 38.80
CA ASN A 823 12.92 28.41 38.44
C ASN A 823 12.39 27.21 37.62
N TRP A 824 13.18 26.68 36.69
CA TRP A 824 12.78 25.52 35.88
C TRP A 824 12.61 24.27 36.75
N GLN A 825 13.60 23.93 37.57
CA GLN A 825 13.48 22.70 38.38
C GLN A 825 12.40 22.79 39.46
N THR A 826 12.08 24.00 39.93
CA THR A 826 11.02 24.21 40.91
C THR A 826 9.62 24.14 40.30
N LEU A 827 9.40 24.73 39.12
CA LEU A 827 8.07 24.76 38.48
C LEU A 827 7.83 23.52 37.59
N ASN A 828 8.86 23.01 36.92
CA ASN A 828 8.76 21.88 36.00
C ASN A 828 9.38 20.63 36.63
N VAL A 829 8.89 20.23 37.81
CA VAL A 829 9.44 19.10 38.58
C VAL A 829 9.48 17.84 37.70
N GLY A 830 10.66 17.21 37.62
CA GLY A 830 10.85 15.98 36.83
C GLY A 830 10.93 16.16 35.30
N ARG A 831 11.04 17.40 34.79
CA ARG A 831 11.23 17.69 33.35
C ARG A 831 12.67 18.12 33.03
N VAL A 832 13.24 17.68 31.89
CA VAL A 832 14.58 18.15 31.44
C VAL A 832 14.49 19.59 30.96
N MET A 833 15.39 20.46 31.44
CA MET A 833 15.53 21.80 30.87
C MET A 833 16.07 21.73 29.42
N PRO A 834 15.30 22.16 28.41
CA PRO A 834 15.73 22.09 27.01
C PRO A 834 16.90 23.03 26.72
N LYS A 835 17.64 22.75 25.65
CA LYS A 835 18.69 23.66 25.17
C LYS A 835 18.05 24.85 24.46
N LYS A 836 18.83 25.94 24.30
CA LYS A 836 18.32 27.22 23.81
C LYS A 836 17.55 27.09 22.49
N GLY A 837 16.28 27.47 22.52
CA GLY A 837 15.36 27.62 21.39
C GLY A 837 14.81 26.32 20.84
N GLU A 838 14.80 25.22 21.59
CA GLU A 838 14.16 23.97 21.14
C GLU A 838 12.64 24.05 21.40
N GLN A 839 11.84 23.43 20.52
CA GLN A 839 10.42 23.19 20.79
C GLN A 839 10.29 22.23 21.96
N TYR A 840 9.38 22.50 22.87
CA TYR A 840 9.13 21.68 24.04
C TYR A 840 7.63 21.55 24.24
N GLY A 841 7.14 20.31 24.34
CA GLY A 841 5.76 20.00 24.67
C GLY A 841 5.56 19.87 26.17
N PHE A 842 4.49 20.47 26.68
CA PHE A 842 3.96 20.26 28.02
C PHE A 842 2.67 19.46 27.94
N SER A 843 2.71 18.19 28.31
CA SER A 843 1.55 17.30 28.25
C SER A 843 0.82 17.23 29.58
N PHE A 844 -0.51 17.20 29.49
CA PHE A 844 -1.49 17.02 30.56
C PHE A 844 -2.37 15.85 30.13
N PHE A 845 -2.34 14.74 30.86
CA PHE A 845 -2.97 13.47 30.46
C PHE A 845 -3.50 12.74 31.69
N GLY A 846 -4.23 11.64 31.46
CA GLY A 846 -4.95 10.91 32.51
C GLY A 846 -6.17 11.66 33.02
N LEU A 847 -6.70 12.58 32.21
CA LEU A 847 -7.99 13.19 32.46
C LEU A 847 -9.09 12.20 32.04
N ALA A 848 -10.24 12.27 32.71
CA ALA A 848 -11.42 11.54 32.26
C ALA A 848 -11.79 12.01 30.85
N ASN A 849 -12.37 11.14 30.02
CA ASN A 849 -12.84 11.58 28.71
C ASN A 849 -14.07 12.49 28.85
N ASP A 850 -13.86 13.80 28.73
CA ASP A 850 -14.88 14.84 28.89
C ASP A 850 -14.49 16.08 28.07
N ILE A 851 -15.35 17.10 28.07
CA ILE A 851 -15.05 18.41 27.50
C ILE A 851 -14.41 19.28 28.58
N TYR A 852 -13.20 19.80 28.33
CA TYR A 852 -12.48 20.63 29.27
C TYR A 852 -12.34 22.08 28.78
N ASP A 853 -12.49 23.03 29.70
CA ASP A 853 -12.13 24.43 29.52
C ASP A 853 -10.67 24.63 29.93
N VAL A 854 -9.80 25.08 29.02
CA VAL A 854 -8.38 25.35 29.28
C VAL A 854 -8.11 26.85 29.22
N THR A 855 -7.37 27.37 30.20
CA THR A 855 -6.87 28.75 30.23
C THR A 855 -5.36 28.76 30.49
N ILE A 856 -4.61 29.33 29.56
CA ILE A 856 -3.17 29.59 29.68
C ILE A 856 -2.98 31.07 30.01
N THR A 857 -2.29 31.40 31.10
CA THR A 857 -2.05 32.77 31.54
C THR A 857 -0.55 33.08 31.55
N HIS A 858 -0.14 34.21 30.97
CA HIS A 858 1.23 34.73 31.11
C HIS A 858 1.47 35.22 32.54
N THR A 859 2.39 34.59 33.28
CA THR A 859 2.73 34.94 34.67
C THR A 859 4.16 35.46 34.82
N GLY A 860 4.86 35.70 33.71
CA GLY A 860 6.22 36.26 33.69
C GLY A 860 6.29 37.74 34.01
N VAL A 861 7.49 38.30 34.00
CA VAL A 861 7.67 39.76 34.15
C VAL A 861 7.62 40.46 32.79
N VAL A 862 7.30 41.77 32.81
CA VAL A 862 7.22 42.59 31.58
C VAL A 862 8.53 42.50 30.79
N GLY A 863 8.42 42.15 29.51
CA GLY A 863 9.55 41.94 28.59
C GLY A 863 9.98 40.49 28.41
N GLU A 864 9.41 39.55 29.18
CA GLU A 864 9.44 38.12 28.88
C GLU A 864 8.26 37.75 27.97
N GLN A 865 8.48 36.88 26.99
CA GLN A 865 7.47 36.45 26.02
C GLN A 865 6.90 35.06 26.35
N LEU A 866 5.59 34.93 26.40
CA LEU A 866 4.92 33.64 26.26
C LEU A 866 4.79 33.34 24.76
N GLN A 867 5.16 32.14 24.33
CA GLN A 867 5.08 31.72 22.91
C GLN A 867 4.37 30.38 22.81
N LEU A 868 3.18 30.36 22.21
CA LEU A 868 2.38 29.17 21.94
C LEU A 868 2.47 28.85 20.43
N ASP A 869 2.99 27.66 20.13
CA ASP A 869 3.20 27.14 18.78
C ASP A 869 1.94 26.37 18.37
N ALA A 870 1.76 25.18 18.94
CA ALA A 870 0.62 24.32 18.65
C ALA A 870 -0.02 23.76 19.93
N ILE A 871 -1.27 23.29 19.79
CA ILE A 871 -2.01 22.54 20.81
C ILE A 871 -2.22 21.12 20.28
N ALA A 872 -1.81 20.11 21.02
CA ALA A 872 -2.16 18.72 20.75
C ALA A 872 -3.33 18.33 21.65
N VAL A 873 -4.33 17.63 21.14
CA VAL A 873 -5.41 17.04 21.94
C VAL A 873 -5.31 15.53 21.83
N PHE A 874 -5.41 14.84 22.96
CA PHE A 874 -5.21 13.40 23.06
C PHE A 874 -6.55 12.67 23.09
N ASP A 875 -6.68 11.70 22.20
CA ASP A 875 -7.89 10.87 22.09
C ASP A 875 -7.99 9.83 23.23
N ASN A 876 -9.19 9.28 23.42
CA ASN A 876 -9.52 8.21 24.36
C ASN A 876 -9.72 6.83 23.70
N GLN A 877 -9.62 6.76 22.37
CA GLN A 877 -9.80 5.52 21.62
C GLN A 877 -8.54 4.65 21.79
N PHE A 878 -8.58 3.73 22.76
CA PHE A 878 -7.60 2.66 22.86
C PHE A 878 -8.33 1.31 22.92
N ASN A 879 -7.89 0.37 22.09
CA ASN A 879 -8.30 -1.03 22.24
C ASN A 879 -7.54 -1.65 23.41
N GLU A 880 -8.24 -2.44 24.23
CA GLU A 880 -7.59 -3.23 25.28
C GLU A 880 -6.62 -4.23 24.65
N ILE A 881 -5.37 -4.23 25.12
CA ILE A 881 -4.34 -5.17 24.68
C ILE A 881 -4.36 -6.38 25.61
N PRO A 882 -4.74 -7.58 25.14
CA PRO A 882 -4.70 -8.77 25.96
C PRO A 882 -3.25 -9.22 26.25
N PRO A 883 -3.06 -10.21 27.15
CA PRO A 883 -1.75 -10.82 27.34
C PRO A 883 -1.20 -11.40 26.03
N GLY A 884 0.05 -11.04 25.69
CA GLY A 884 0.65 -11.38 24.40
C GLY A 884 1.98 -10.69 24.15
N PHE A 885 2.55 -10.93 22.96
CA PHE A 885 3.72 -10.23 22.45
C PHE A 885 3.28 -9.48 21.18
N TYR A 886 3.53 -8.18 21.14
CA TYR A 886 3.06 -7.28 20.09
C TYR A 886 4.23 -6.51 19.49
N ASP A 887 4.44 -6.69 18.20
CA ASP A 887 5.42 -5.94 17.41
C ASP A 887 4.93 -4.51 17.15
N ASP A 888 5.84 -3.58 16.82
CA ASP A 888 5.45 -2.18 16.60
C ASP A 888 4.46 -1.98 15.45
N THR A 889 4.50 -2.85 14.44
CA THR A 889 3.52 -2.91 13.35
C THR A 889 2.11 -3.23 13.82
N GLN A 890 1.98 -4.00 14.90
CA GLN A 890 0.69 -4.32 15.53
C GLN A 890 0.30 -3.24 16.54
N LEU A 891 1.26 -2.49 17.08
CA LEU A 891 1.00 -1.51 18.13
C LEU A 891 0.21 -0.29 17.66
N VAL A 892 0.20 0.04 16.37
CA VAL A 892 -0.55 1.19 15.86
C VAL A 892 -2.07 1.07 16.09
N ASP A 893 -2.58 -0.15 16.21
CA ASP A 893 -4.01 -0.43 16.47
C ASP A 893 -4.38 -0.36 17.96
N PHE A 894 -3.38 -0.31 18.83
CA PHE A 894 -3.53 -0.48 20.28
C PHE A 894 -2.94 0.67 21.11
N VAL A 895 -1.92 1.34 20.58
CA VAL A 895 -1.17 2.41 21.24
C VAL A 895 -1.48 3.71 20.54
N ASN A 896 -2.07 4.65 21.28
CA ASN A 896 -2.26 6.01 20.78
C ASN A 896 -0.97 6.81 20.93
N PHE A 897 -0.32 7.03 19.80
CA PHE A 897 0.86 7.86 19.67
C PHE A 897 0.43 9.32 19.46
N ALA A 898 0.53 10.15 20.51
CA ALA A 898 0.02 11.52 20.47
C ALA A 898 1.08 12.58 20.80
N PRO A 899 1.09 13.75 20.10
CA PRO A 899 0.46 13.94 18.79
C PRO A 899 1.12 13.04 17.74
N ALA A 900 0.36 12.51 16.80
CA ALA A 900 0.83 11.50 15.84
C ALA A 900 2.03 12.01 15.02
N GLU A 901 2.03 13.29 14.68
CA GLU A 901 3.07 13.99 13.92
C GLU A 901 4.42 14.06 14.66
N PHE A 902 4.43 13.80 15.97
CA PHE A 902 5.67 13.72 16.76
C PHE A 902 6.30 12.34 16.72
N TRP A 903 5.58 11.34 16.23
CA TRP A 903 6.02 9.98 16.13
C TRP A 903 6.40 9.65 14.68
N THR A 904 7.40 8.80 14.54
CA THR A 904 7.87 8.32 13.24
C THR A 904 8.07 6.83 13.35
N ALA A 905 7.36 6.08 12.50
CA ALA A 905 7.66 4.69 12.25
C ALA A 905 8.98 4.60 11.47
N ASN A 906 10.04 4.15 12.13
CA ASN A 906 11.33 3.94 11.50
C ASN A 906 11.42 2.50 10.99
N THR A 907 11.12 2.29 9.71
CA THR A 907 11.51 1.06 9.03
C THR A 907 13.01 1.11 8.75
N ALA A 908 13.77 0.22 9.40
CA ALA A 908 15.21 0.17 9.35
C ALA A 908 15.71 -0.34 7.99
N THR A 909 15.75 0.52 6.97
CA THR A 909 16.38 0.23 5.66
C THR A 909 17.90 0.00 5.75
N LYS A 910 18.54 0.29 6.90
CA LYS A 910 20.01 0.32 7.00
C LYS A 910 20.63 -0.37 8.22
N PHE A 911 19.82 -0.79 9.19
CA PHE A 911 20.27 -1.51 10.37
C PHE A 911 19.44 -2.78 10.52
N SER A 912 19.66 -3.75 9.63
CA SER A 912 19.15 -5.10 9.84
C SER A 912 19.74 -5.68 11.14
N LEU A 913 19.11 -6.75 11.64
CA LEU A 913 19.71 -7.59 12.68
C LEU A 913 21.19 -7.87 12.34
N PRO A 914 22.11 -7.74 13.32
CA PRO A 914 21.86 -7.77 14.77
C PRO A 914 21.88 -6.40 15.47
N ARG A 915 21.59 -5.27 14.80
CA ARG A 915 21.76 -3.93 15.40
C ARG A 915 20.56 -2.98 15.29
N GLY A 916 19.46 -3.38 14.67
CA GLY A 916 18.25 -2.57 14.59
C GLY A 916 17.04 -3.27 15.18
N PRO A 917 15.87 -2.63 15.09
CA PRO A 917 14.64 -3.09 15.73
C PRO A 917 14.26 -4.52 15.32
N PHE A 918 13.47 -5.16 16.18
CA PHE A 918 12.78 -6.40 15.84
C PHE A 918 11.88 -6.16 14.63
N ASN A 919 11.76 -7.16 13.76
CA ASN A 919 11.06 -7.06 12.48
C ASN A 919 11.45 -5.87 11.56
N ALA A 920 12.59 -5.23 11.84
CA ALA A 920 13.08 -4.05 11.15
C ALA A 920 12.19 -2.79 11.25
N SER A 921 11.33 -2.64 12.26
CA SER A 921 10.52 -1.44 12.49
C SER A 921 10.48 -1.00 13.96
N GLU A 922 10.55 0.30 14.24
CA GLU A 922 10.26 0.83 15.59
C GLU A 922 9.55 2.18 15.50
N HIS A 923 8.68 2.48 16.46
CA HIS A 923 8.09 3.82 16.61
C HIS A 923 8.99 4.70 17.47
N THR A 924 9.31 5.90 16.98
CA THR A 924 10.22 6.80 17.68
C THR A 924 9.75 8.23 17.71
N THR A 925 10.13 8.96 18.76
CA THR A 925 9.93 10.41 18.86
C THR A 925 11.14 11.09 19.50
N GLN A 926 11.44 12.32 19.07
CA GLN A 926 12.46 13.18 19.70
C GLN A 926 11.86 14.39 20.42
N ASN A 927 10.53 14.54 20.32
CA ASN A 927 9.83 15.71 20.82
C ASN A 927 9.47 15.48 22.28
N ALA A 928 9.87 16.42 23.15
CA ALA A 928 9.37 16.40 24.52
C ALA A 928 7.87 16.69 24.53
N GLY A 929 7.14 15.99 25.38
CA GLY A 929 5.67 16.03 25.45
C GLY A 929 4.98 15.08 24.47
N ALA A 930 5.70 14.40 23.59
CA ALA A 930 5.14 13.26 22.87
C ALA A 930 4.81 12.14 23.87
N ILE A 931 3.61 11.57 23.76
CA ILE A 931 3.12 10.48 24.60
C ILE A 931 2.74 9.25 23.78
N ALA A 932 2.84 8.08 24.39
CA ALA A 932 2.23 6.84 23.95
C ALA A 932 1.29 6.36 25.05
N GLN A 933 0.00 6.24 24.75
CA GLN A 933 -1.04 5.79 25.67
C GLN A 933 -1.56 4.42 25.26
N LEU A 934 -1.80 3.53 26.22
CA LEU A 934 -2.37 2.20 25.95
C LEU A 934 -3.16 1.68 27.14
N MET A 935 -4.14 0.82 26.85
CA MET A 935 -4.92 0.07 27.81
C MET A 935 -4.50 -1.39 27.77
N ILE A 936 -3.92 -1.94 28.83
CA ILE A 936 -3.51 -3.35 28.86
C ILE A 936 -4.37 -4.17 29.82
N ASN A 937 -4.46 -5.48 29.60
CA ASN A 937 -5.00 -6.41 30.59
C ASN A 937 -3.95 -7.43 31.00
N GLY A 938 -3.40 -7.27 32.20
CA GLY A 938 -2.36 -8.14 32.73
C GLY A 938 -1.50 -7.47 33.81
N ASN A 939 -0.78 -8.29 34.57
CA ASN A 939 0.01 -7.85 35.72
C ASN A 939 1.40 -7.31 35.37
N THR A 940 1.91 -7.57 34.16
CA THR A 940 3.25 -7.14 33.74
C THR A 940 3.25 -6.62 32.31
N LEU A 941 3.91 -5.47 32.09
CA LEU A 941 4.25 -4.93 30.78
C LEU A 941 5.76 -4.93 30.59
N THR A 942 6.26 -5.43 29.48
CA THR A 942 7.66 -5.28 29.06
C THR A 942 7.72 -4.48 27.78
N LEU A 943 8.39 -3.33 27.81
CA LEU A 943 8.70 -2.52 26.64
C LEU A 943 10.05 -2.95 26.08
N TYR A 944 10.10 -3.31 24.81
CA TYR A 944 11.33 -3.54 24.05
C TYR A 944 11.70 -2.28 23.28
N GLN A 945 13.00 -2.04 23.14
CA GLN A 945 13.54 -0.86 22.45
C GLN A 945 14.88 -1.18 21.77
N THR A 946 15.22 -0.40 20.74
CA THR A 946 16.61 -0.31 20.26
C THR A 946 17.40 0.61 21.18
N ALA A 947 18.14 0.05 22.15
CA ALA A 947 18.92 0.84 23.10
C ALA A 947 20.05 1.60 22.39
N SER A 948 20.10 2.92 22.53
CA SER A 948 21.12 3.77 21.88
C SER A 948 21.62 4.89 22.80
N LYS A 949 22.82 5.40 22.52
CA LYS A 949 23.35 6.60 23.19
C LYS A 949 22.55 7.87 22.86
N LYS A 950 21.70 7.80 21.83
CA LYS A 950 20.80 8.88 21.43
C LYS A 950 19.43 8.78 22.11
N ASN A 951 19.14 7.70 22.84
CA ASN A 951 17.84 7.58 23.48
C ASN A 951 17.67 8.59 24.61
N THR A 952 16.44 8.83 25.01
CA THR A 952 16.12 9.72 26.11
C THR A 952 16.53 9.08 27.45
N VAL A 953 16.98 9.94 28.37
CA VAL A 953 17.26 9.56 29.77
C VAL A 953 16.05 9.75 30.68
N GLN A 954 14.95 10.31 30.14
CA GLN A 954 13.76 10.67 30.89
C GLN A 954 12.52 10.34 30.07
N VAL A 955 12.10 9.07 30.13
CA VAL A 955 10.71 8.71 29.85
C VAL A 955 9.98 8.65 31.19
N ASN A 956 8.82 9.29 31.26
CA ASN A 956 7.93 9.16 32.39
C ASN A 956 6.89 8.08 32.07
N PHE A 957 6.77 7.08 32.92
CA PHE A 957 5.75 6.03 32.86
C PHE A 957 4.73 6.31 33.96
N CYS A 958 3.47 6.47 33.61
CA CYS A 958 2.39 6.71 34.56
C CYS A 958 1.31 5.65 34.41
N LEU A 959 0.84 5.13 35.55
CA LEU A 959 -0.43 4.44 35.66
C LEU A 959 -1.52 5.49 35.94
N VAL A 960 -2.56 5.49 35.13
CA VAL A 960 -3.71 6.39 35.28
C VAL A 960 -4.76 5.68 36.12
N ASN A 961 -5.22 6.34 37.19
CA ASN A 961 -6.40 5.90 37.91
C ASN A 961 -7.64 6.49 37.24
N ASP A 962 -8.31 5.74 36.37
CA ASP A 962 -9.46 6.23 35.59
C ASP A 962 -10.64 6.70 36.46
N THR A 963 -10.69 6.34 37.74
CA THR A 963 -11.74 6.80 38.66
C THR A 963 -11.44 8.19 39.23
N THR A 964 -10.17 8.48 39.53
CA THR A 964 -9.78 9.73 40.21
C THR A 964 -9.04 10.71 39.31
N GLY A 965 -8.55 10.26 38.15
CA GLY A 965 -7.60 10.98 37.32
C GLY A 965 -6.21 11.13 37.95
N GLU A 966 -5.94 10.46 39.08
CA GLU A 966 -4.63 10.52 39.73
C GLU A 966 -3.61 9.72 38.93
N LEU A 967 -2.39 10.28 38.81
CA LEU A 967 -1.28 9.66 38.08
C LEU A 967 -0.24 9.08 39.04
N GLU A 968 0.03 7.79 38.91
CA GLU A 968 1.14 7.12 39.60
C GLU A 968 2.34 7.00 38.65
N CYS A 969 3.24 7.98 38.71
CA CYS A 969 4.34 8.09 37.75
C CYS A 969 5.70 7.63 38.31
N SER A 970 6.51 7.04 37.43
CA SER A 970 7.93 6.74 37.62
C SER A 970 8.73 7.16 36.38
N THR A 971 10.04 7.32 36.52
CA THR A 971 10.91 7.68 35.39
C THR A 971 11.91 6.58 35.09
N PHE A 972 12.16 6.32 33.81
CA PHE A 972 13.18 5.37 33.36
C PHE A 972 14.05 5.94 32.24
N ASN A 973 15.17 5.27 32.00
CA ASN A 973 16.23 5.68 31.09
C ASN A 973 16.39 4.64 29.97
N GLN A 974 16.36 5.11 28.72
CA GLN A 974 16.54 4.28 27.54
C GLN A 974 17.97 4.32 26.95
N VAL A 975 18.86 5.12 27.52
CA VAL A 975 20.26 5.22 27.08
C VAL A 975 21.01 3.92 27.35
N GLY A 976 21.48 3.30 26.26
CA GLY A 976 22.28 2.07 26.33
C GLY A 976 23.45 2.04 25.35
N LYS A 977 24.31 1.02 25.51
CA LYS A 977 25.31 0.67 24.49
C LYS A 977 24.58 -0.03 23.35
N GLY A 978 24.20 0.73 22.31
CA GLY A 978 23.78 0.26 20.97
C GLY A 978 23.46 -1.24 20.88
N GLY A 979 22.21 -1.62 21.10
CA GLY A 979 21.77 -3.01 21.07
C GLY A 979 20.27 -3.10 20.75
N PRO A 980 19.86 -4.04 19.89
CA PRO A 980 18.44 -4.20 19.56
C PRO A 980 17.69 -4.81 20.75
N PHE A 981 16.36 -4.70 20.74
CA PHE A 981 15.48 -5.52 21.55
C PHE A 981 15.81 -5.58 23.05
N THR A 982 16.13 -4.42 23.64
CA THR A 982 16.49 -4.31 25.06
C THR A 982 15.23 -4.14 25.91
N PRO A 983 14.92 -5.07 26.83
CA PRO A 983 13.67 -5.02 27.58
C PRO A 983 13.71 -4.05 28.77
N ILE A 984 12.58 -3.40 29.04
CA ILE A 984 12.27 -2.63 30.24
C ILE A 984 10.94 -3.17 30.78
N ALA A 985 10.97 -3.81 31.95
CA ALA A 985 9.79 -4.45 32.54
C ALA A 985 9.18 -3.60 33.67
N PHE A 986 7.86 -3.46 33.61
CA PHE A 986 6.97 -2.90 34.62
C PHE A 986 6.18 -4.07 35.20
N ILE A 987 6.48 -4.44 36.45
CA ILE A 987 5.93 -5.63 37.10
C ILE A 987 5.05 -5.22 38.29
N GLY A 988 4.01 -6.01 38.55
CA GLY A 988 3.14 -5.81 39.72
C GLY A 988 2.10 -4.73 39.51
N LEU A 989 1.57 -4.60 38.28
CA LEU A 989 0.43 -3.74 37.98
C LEU A 989 -0.86 -4.28 38.62
N GLY A 990 -0.92 -5.60 38.86
CA GLY A 990 -2.10 -6.31 39.37
C GLY A 990 -2.92 -6.93 38.23
N ASP A 991 -3.84 -7.83 38.57
CA ASP A 991 -4.73 -8.44 37.58
C ASP A 991 -5.78 -7.40 37.11
N GLY A 992 -6.07 -7.38 35.81
CA GLY A 992 -7.12 -6.52 35.23
C GLY A 992 -6.61 -5.48 34.25
N GLN A 993 -7.50 -4.54 33.90
CA GLN A 993 -7.24 -3.44 32.96
C GLN A 993 -6.41 -2.33 33.62
N HIS A 994 -5.41 -1.83 32.89
CA HIS A 994 -4.55 -0.73 33.31
C HIS A 994 -4.37 0.27 32.19
N HIS A 995 -4.66 1.54 32.47
CA HIS A 995 -4.40 2.65 31.56
C HIS A 995 -2.99 3.20 31.82
N LEU A 996 -2.11 3.09 30.82
CA LEU A 996 -0.70 3.41 30.92
C LEU A 996 -0.32 4.53 29.97
N VAL A 997 0.49 5.47 30.44
CA VAL A 997 1.02 6.58 29.64
C VAL A 997 2.54 6.64 29.73
N PHE A 998 3.19 6.68 28.56
CA PHE A 998 4.61 6.94 28.42
C PHE A 998 4.82 8.34 27.84
N GLU A 999 5.43 9.26 28.59
CA GLU A 999 5.75 10.62 28.13
C GLU A 999 7.25 10.77 27.90
N ASN A 1000 7.65 11.18 26.69
CA ASN A 1000 9.02 11.60 26.43
C ASN A 1000 9.26 12.99 27.06
N ARG A 1001 10.10 13.06 28.10
CA ARG A 1001 10.53 14.33 28.70
C ARG A 1001 11.91 14.78 28.24
N GLY A 1002 12.56 13.99 27.39
CA GLY A 1002 13.88 14.29 26.87
C GLY A 1002 13.82 15.11 25.60
N ASN A 1003 14.36 16.32 25.65
CA ASN A 1003 14.57 17.14 24.46
C ASN A 1003 16.05 17.45 24.29
N THR A 1004 16.74 16.71 23.42
CA THR A 1004 17.92 17.29 22.78
C THR A 1004 18.09 16.78 21.35
N LEU A 1005 18.43 17.70 20.44
CA LEU A 1005 18.81 17.42 19.04
C LEU A 1005 19.98 16.41 18.86
N LYS A 1006 20.62 15.95 19.95
CA LYS A 1006 21.73 14.98 19.95
C LYS A 1006 21.52 13.82 20.93
N GLY A 1007 20.32 13.66 21.48
CA GLY A 1007 19.96 12.66 22.48
C GLY A 1007 18.61 12.99 23.14
N GLY A 1008 17.64 12.09 23.13
CA GLY A 1008 16.24 12.40 23.42
C GLY A 1008 15.25 11.54 22.64
N LEU A 1009 15.75 10.55 21.90
CA LEU A 1009 14.91 9.61 21.17
C LEU A 1009 14.20 8.70 22.17
N PHE A 1010 12.89 8.81 22.29
CA PHE A 1010 12.07 7.75 22.87
C PHE A 1010 11.74 6.77 21.74
N ASN A 1011 11.98 5.48 21.94
CA ASN A 1011 11.57 4.45 20.98
C ASN A 1011 10.85 3.28 21.65
N ILE A 1012 9.93 2.70 20.89
CA ILE A 1012 9.15 1.50 21.21
C ILE A 1012 9.29 0.56 20.01
N ASP A 1013 9.89 -0.60 20.25
CA ASP A 1013 10.19 -1.65 19.25
C ASP A 1013 9.15 -2.76 19.33
N ALA A 1014 8.80 -3.19 20.55
CA ALA A 1014 7.72 -4.13 20.79
C ALA A 1014 7.24 -3.99 22.24
N ILE A 1015 6.10 -4.59 22.57
CA ILE A 1015 5.69 -4.82 23.96
C ILE A 1015 5.34 -6.27 24.22
N ALA A 1016 5.49 -6.72 25.45
CA ALA A 1016 4.94 -7.98 25.93
C ALA A 1016 4.11 -7.75 27.18
N ILE A 1017 2.91 -8.30 27.20
CA ILE A 1017 2.00 -8.26 28.34
C ILE A 1017 1.89 -9.68 28.88
N LEU A 1018 2.14 -9.85 30.18
CA LEU A 1018 1.98 -11.13 30.86
C LEU A 1018 0.83 -11.06 31.86
N PRO A 1019 0.08 -12.18 32.04
CA PRO A 1019 -1.02 -12.26 32.99
C PRO A 1019 -0.60 -11.87 34.41
#